data_AF-A0A953THA2-F1
#
_entry.id   AF-A0A953THA2-F1
#
_cell.length_a   1.000
_cell.length_b   1.000
_cell.length_c   1.000
_cell.angle_alpha   90.00
_cell.angle_beta   90.00
_cell.angle_gamma   90.00
#
_symmetry.space_group_name_H-M   'P 1'
#
loop_
_entity.id
_entity.type
_entity.pdbx_description
1 polymer ?
#
loop_
_entity_poly.entity_id
_entity_poly.type
_entity_poly.pdbx_seq_one_letter_code
_entity_poly.pdbx_strand_id
1 'polypeptide(L)'
;MSGNNIRSIPGPLVQLTKLEELELFGNPLPEELFAALKRGVSGLFRYLRSTAKHKVCPRAVKLVLLGEPKSGKTTLLEALKGNPQPCDDKRDETIGVNVVTIKKSSPVDRRPMYLSAWDFAGQHMEHATHQFFLTENALYLILWNARLGAESGRRDLWYWLELLRMRVRAPKFLLVATHTENTPPDLNLSEVERSYGGCQGLFPVELKTLKGLVALEAKMLELAAELPSLLAEWPLGWLYVRDEVRRIRQERPYISQVVFRGLMKRGGVTELQAQKDLAGQLHDVGEILYFQDHAELCNLVILSPEWLTELIALVVRSSAVREHHGILSKPDLDGLWKKARLQPKIRDHLLRLMDRFDLTYSTGQGTDLGIVVEALPYSTPENLAQIDFDPERPQMEMIFRYPSLQRRLPPGIPAWGIARAHRYSMCTPWRDAAVFEDQDTGSQAIILASEVEKEVRLRVAADYPPFFFGVLEGILRDTFRRYPGAAPERRIPCRCKPRCPYSYKYETVLRRWHDGKLLISCGESGEDVAVESLLSGRRPPATAMGLHAMRSEMRRFFTEQLRAQRERMEKTCPSVFTLVPSQEFKQLDTWIEVATQEDELELALYCEHDSGWHPTEHSLYRFRPDRAWFDSLKKSWNALVAITKEVGPLAKAIGKASGGVWLEAAGLGIEKLPESPSLVAGIFSEALGANEEPELIDIETRYLLKGLIDFLDSQRVPTEPKNGGLHPYLIEDGRLLWLCPDHLRQYRIRG
;
A
#
# COMPACT_ATOMS: atom_id res chain seq x y z
N MET A 1 -12.29 -29.06 2.14
CA MET A 1 -11.73 -29.68 3.37
C MET A 1 -11.32 -28.59 4.37
N SER A 2 -12.13 -27.55 4.54
CA SER A 2 -11.83 -26.38 5.39
C SER A 2 -12.21 -26.62 6.86
N GLY A 3 -11.59 -25.91 7.80
CA GLY A 3 -11.94 -25.92 9.24
C GLY A 3 -11.68 -27.23 9.99
N ASN A 4 -10.63 -27.96 9.62
CA ASN A 4 -10.27 -29.25 10.23
C ASN A 4 -8.89 -29.18 10.91
N ASN A 5 -8.37 -30.31 11.42
CA ASN A 5 -7.04 -30.40 12.05
C ASN A 5 -6.02 -31.13 11.14
N ILE A 6 -6.10 -30.90 9.82
CA ILE A 6 -5.21 -31.54 8.85
C ILE A 6 -3.83 -30.90 8.94
N ARG A 7 -2.79 -31.70 9.23
CA ARG A 7 -1.40 -31.23 9.42
C ARG A 7 -0.45 -31.56 8.27
N SER A 8 -0.86 -32.43 7.35
CA SER A 8 -0.10 -32.76 6.15
C SER A 8 -1.04 -33.17 5.02
N ILE A 9 -0.59 -32.98 3.77
CA ILE A 9 -1.34 -33.40 2.59
C ILE A 9 -0.75 -34.73 2.08
N PRO A 10 -1.56 -35.78 1.92
CA PRO A 10 -1.06 -37.06 1.44
C PRO A 10 -0.59 -36.94 -0.03
N GLY A 11 0.60 -37.47 -0.31
CA GLY A 11 1.19 -37.47 -1.66
C GLY A 11 0.29 -38.00 -2.79
N PRO A 12 -0.56 -39.03 -2.58
CA PRO A 12 -1.53 -39.50 -3.58
C PRO A 12 -2.55 -38.46 -4.04
N LEU A 13 -2.78 -37.36 -3.30
CA LEU A 13 -3.70 -36.31 -3.71
C LEU A 13 -3.32 -35.72 -5.08
N VAL A 14 -2.02 -35.72 -5.39
CA VAL A 14 -1.43 -35.27 -6.65
C VAL A 14 -1.93 -36.06 -7.88
N GLN A 15 -2.43 -37.28 -7.67
CA GLN A 15 -2.93 -38.14 -8.74
C GLN A 15 -4.31 -37.73 -9.25
N LEU A 16 -5.01 -36.83 -8.54
CA LEU A 16 -6.33 -36.32 -8.91
C LEU A 16 -6.24 -35.27 -10.04
N THR A 17 -5.82 -35.69 -11.23
CA THR A 17 -5.50 -34.80 -12.37
C THR A 17 -6.66 -33.94 -12.89
N LYS A 18 -7.90 -34.23 -12.50
CA LYS A 18 -9.12 -33.46 -12.85
C LYS A 18 -9.62 -32.53 -11.72
N LEU A 19 -8.86 -32.38 -10.64
CA LEU A 19 -9.27 -31.55 -9.50
C LEU A 19 -9.06 -30.07 -9.82
N GLU A 20 -10.14 -29.30 -9.92
CA GLU A 20 -10.12 -27.87 -10.26
C GLU A 20 -10.11 -26.96 -9.02
N GLU A 21 -10.79 -27.38 -7.95
CA GLU A 21 -10.90 -26.63 -6.70
C GLU A 21 -10.54 -27.48 -5.48
N LEU A 22 -9.85 -26.85 -4.51
CA LEU A 22 -9.51 -27.48 -3.24
C LEU A 22 -9.45 -26.42 -2.14
N GLU A 23 -10.38 -26.48 -1.19
CA GLU A 23 -10.36 -25.59 -0.03
C GLU A 23 -9.72 -26.26 1.19
N LEU A 24 -8.64 -25.65 1.70
CA LEU A 24 -7.91 -26.12 2.89
C LEU A 24 -7.90 -25.11 4.03
N PHE A 25 -8.58 -23.96 3.90
CA PHE A 25 -8.54 -22.89 4.90
C PHE A 25 -8.99 -23.36 6.29
N GLY A 26 -8.39 -22.85 7.36
CA GLY A 26 -8.71 -23.25 8.73
C GLY A 26 -8.13 -24.61 9.16
N ASN A 27 -7.07 -25.09 8.49
CA ASN A 27 -6.28 -26.24 8.91
C ASN A 27 -4.86 -25.82 9.36
N PRO A 28 -4.22 -26.51 10.30
CA PRO A 28 -2.83 -26.25 10.71
C PRO A 28 -1.82 -26.85 9.71
N LEU A 29 -1.90 -26.44 8.45
CA LEU A 29 -0.94 -26.82 7.40
C LEU A 29 0.21 -25.80 7.33
N PRO A 30 1.41 -26.23 6.89
CA PRO A 30 2.51 -25.32 6.56
C PRO A 30 2.07 -24.21 5.59
N GLU A 31 2.53 -22.97 5.84
CA GLU A 31 2.17 -21.81 5.03
C GLU A 31 2.56 -21.96 3.56
N GLU A 32 3.58 -22.76 3.27
CA GLU A 32 4.02 -23.05 1.90
C GLU A 32 2.94 -23.81 1.11
N LEU A 33 2.15 -24.67 1.79
CA LEU A 33 1.00 -25.34 1.17
C LEU A 33 -0.14 -24.34 0.94
N PHE A 34 -0.36 -23.40 1.85
CA PHE A 34 -1.34 -22.33 1.65
C PHE A 34 -0.91 -21.34 0.57
N ALA A 35 0.37 -21.00 0.50
CA ALA A 35 0.96 -20.17 -0.54
C ALA A 35 0.89 -20.88 -1.90
N ALA A 36 1.14 -22.18 -1.94
CA ALA A 36 0.98 -22.98 -3.14
C ALA A 36 -0.51 -23.12 -3.55
N LEU A 37 -1.42 -23.24 -2.59
CA LEU A 37 -2.87 -23.33 -2.84
C LEU A 37 -3.50 -21.99 -3.26
N LYS A 38 -3.04 -20.87 -2.71
CA LYS A 38 -3.42 -19.50 -3.17
C LYS A 38 -3.12 -19.30 -4.66
N ARG A 39 -2.24 -20.12 -5.25
CA ARG A 39 -1.87 -20.13 -6.67
C ARG A 39 -2.66 -21.18 -7.49
N GLY A 40 -3.70 -21.77 -6.90
CA GLY A 40 -4.54 -22.81 -7.51
C GLY A 40 -4.10 -24.24 -7.21
N VAL A 41 -4.99 -25.21 -7.46
CA VAL A 41 -4.76 -26.65 -7.19
C VAL A 41 -3.55 -27.19 -7.96
N SER A 42 -3.33 -26.70 -9.18
CA SER A 42 -2.16 -27.06 -10.00
C SER A 42 -0.84 -26.62 -9.38
N GLY A 43 -0.80 -25.45 -8.72
CA GLY A 43 0.33 -24.94 -7.95
C GLY A 43 0.67 -25.83 -6.76
N LEU A 44 -0.35 -26.20 -6.00
CA LEU A 44 -0.22 -27.14 -4.88
C LEU A 44 0.31 -28.51 -5.33
N PHE A 45 -0.26 -29.09 -6.38
CA PHE A 45 0.17 -30.41 -6.86
C PHE A 45 1.59 -30.40 -7.41
N ARG A 46 2.03 -29.31 -8.03
CA ARG A 46 3.41 -29.15 -8.49
C ARG A 46 4.38 -29.11 -7.30
N TYR A 47 4.05 -28.34 -6.26
CA TYR A 47 4.82 -28.29 -5.02
C TYR A 47 4.93 -29.67 -4.34
N LEU A 48 3.83 -30.41 -4.30
CA LEU A 48 3.82 -31.77 -3.75
C LEU A 48 4.64 -32.77 -4.60
N ARG A 49 4.70 -32.60 -5.93
CA ARG A 49 5.54 -33.43 -6.82
C ARG A 49 7.03 -33.14 -6.67
N SER A 50 7.40 -31.86 -6.55
CA SER A 50 8.81 -31.45 -6.44
C SER A 50 9.42 -31.85 -5.09
N THR A 51 8.62 -31.84 -4.03
CA THR A 51 9.01 -32.30 -2.68
C THR A 51 9.05 -33.83 -2.56
N ALA A 52 8.45 -34.61 -3.46
CA ALA A 52 8.38 -36.07 -3.33
C ALA A 52 9.69 -36.83 -3.65
N LYS A 53 10.67 -36.23 -4.36
CA LYS A 53 11.84 -36.96 -4.85
C LYS A 53 13.00 -36.96 -3.85
N HIS A 54 13.59 -35.83 -3.46
CA HIS A 54 14.62 -35.72 -2.42
C HIS A 54 14.41 -34.41 -1.64
N LYS A 55 14.10 -34.51 -0.33
CA LYS A 55 13.75 -33.37 0.52
C LYS A 55 14.95 -32.92 1.32
N VAL A 56 15.27 -31.63 1.29
CA VAL A 56 16.25 -31.05 2.22
C VAL A 56 15.67 -29.82 2.89
N CYS A 57 15.84 -29.70 4.19
CA CYS A 57 15.43 -28.51 4.91
C CYS A 57 16.56 -27.46 4.83
N PRO A 58 16.27 -26.17 4.54
CA PRO A 58 17.28 -25.12 4.56
C PRO A 58 17.87 -24.94 5.96
N ARG A 59 17.11 -25.32 7.00
CA ARG A 59 17.46 -25.25 8.43
C ARG A 59 17.93 -23.86 8.83
N ALA A 60 17.32 -22.84 8.25
CA ALA A 60 17.62 -21.44 8.49
C ALA A 60 16.41 -20.72 9.08
N VAL A 61 16.63 -19.90 10.11
CA VAL A 61 15.60 -19.10 10.78
C VAL A 61 16.07 -17.66 10.83
N LYS A 62 15.18 -16.74 10.49
CA LYS A 62 15.42 -15.31 10.62
C LYS A 62 15.17 -14.88 12.06
N LEU A 63 16.20 -14.32 12.71
CA LEU A 63 16.15 -13.77 14.06
C LEU A 63 16.34 -12.25 13.96
N VAL A 64 15.40 -11.46 14.47
CA VAL A 64 15.43 -10.00 14.36
C VAL A 64 15.53 -9.37 15.74
N LEU A 65 16.58 -8.58 15.98
CA LEU A 65 16.79 -7.84 17.22
C LEU A 65 16.26 -6.41 17.06
N LEU A 66 15.32 -6.03 17.92
CA LEU A 66 14.69 -4.71 17.96
C LEU A 66 14.95 -4.06 19.33
N GLY A 67 15.04 -2.74 19.37
CA GLY A 67 15.34 -2.01 20.61
C GLY A 67 16.04 -0.68 20.35
N GLU A 68 15.97 0.22 21.32
CA GLU A 68 16.64 1.53 21.24
C GLU A 68 18.17 1.42 21.10
N PRO A 69 18.86 2.49 20.67
CA PRO A 69 20.32 2.54 20.74
C PRO A 69 20.80 2.21 22.15
N LYS A 70 21.90 1.46 22.26
CA LYS A 70 22.50 1.03 23.54
C LYS A 70 21.59 0.13 24.41
N SER A 71 20.51 -0.43 23.87
CA SER A 71 19.72 -1.46 24.57
C SER A 71 20.43 -2.82 24.71
N GLY A 72 21.62 -2.98 24.13
CA GLY A 72 22.44 -4.20 24.23
C GLY A 72 22.30 -5.19 23.07
N LYS A 73 21.69 -4.81 21.93
CA LYS A 73 21.46 -5.70 20.77
C LYS A 73 22.75 -6.32 20.22
N THR A 74 23.70 -5.48 19.82
CA THR A 74 24.98 -5.92 19.26
C THR A 74 25.79 -6.72 20.29
N THR A 75 25.70 -6.36 21.57
CA THR A 75 26.35 -7.10 22.67
C THR A 75 25.71 -8.48 22.89
N LEU A 76 24.38 -8.57 22.90
CA LEU A 76 23.66 -9.84 22.97
C LEU A 76 24.00 -10.72 21.78
N LEU A 77 24.13 -10.13 20.58
CA LEU A 77 24.50 -10.85 19.38
C LEU A 77 25.89 -11.48 19.49
N GLU A 78 26.88 -10.76 20.00
CA GLU A 78 28.22 -11.31 20.30
C GLU A 78 28.18 -12.40 21.36
N ALA A 79 27.36 -12.22 22.41
CA ALA A 79 27.17 -13.24 23.44
C ALA A 79 26.59 -14.54 22.85
N LEU A 80 25.59 -14.44 21.97
CA LEU A 80 24.99 -15.57 21.27
C LEU A 80 25.96 -16.26 20.30
N LYS A 81 26.96 -15.56 19.77
CA LYS A 81 28.06 -16.16 18.99
C LYS A 81 29.03 -16.97 19.87
N GLY A 82 28.95 -16.84 21.19
CA GLY A 82 29.82 -17.52 22.15
C GLY A 82 31.00 -16.67 22.63
N ASN A 83 30.98 -15.34 22.41
CA ASN A 83 31.99 -14.46 22.98
C ASN A 83 31.81 -14.38 24.52
N PRO A 84 32.80 -14.79 25.33
CA PRO A 84 32.71 -14.75 26.79
C PRO A 84 32.77 -13.34 27.37
N GLN A 85 33.24 -12.35 26.59
CA GLN A 85 33.32 -10.94 26.96
C GLN A 85 32.71 -10.08 25.83
N PRO A 86 31.37 -10.08 25.70
CA PRO A 86 30.70 -9.44 24.57
C PRO A 86 30.63 -7.91 24.66
N CYS A 87 30.81 -7.34 25.86
CA CYS A 87 30.77 -5.91 26.13
C CYS A 87 32.05 -5.24 25.62
N ASP A 88 31.91 -4.32 24.67
CA ASP A 88 33.01 -3.55 24.08
C ASP A 88 32.60 -2.08 23.95
N ASP A 89 33.20 -1.22 24.77
CA ASP A 89 32.92 0.22 24.81
C ASP A 89 33.49 0.97 23.60
N LYS A 90 34.36 0.35 22.81
CA LYS A 90 34.95 0.94 21.59
C LYS A 90 34.16 0.59 20.33
N ARG A 91 33.07 -0.17 20.46
CA ARG A 91 32.27 -0.59 19.31
C ARG A 91 31.51 0.60 18.72
N ASP A 92 31.73 0.84 17.44
CA ASP A 92 30.97 1.83 16.69
C ASP A 92 29.47 1.49 16.67
N GLU A 93 28.64 2.52 16.57
CA GLU A 93 27.20 2.34 16.44
C GLU A 93 26.87 1.63 15.12
N THR A 94 25.95 0.68 15.17
CA THR A 94 25.41 0.03 13.97
C THR A 94 24.71 1.08 13.10
N ILE A 95 25.07 1.11 11.81
CA ILE A 95 24.41 1.93 10.79
C ILE A 95 23.54 1.01 9.94
N GLY A 96 22.25 1.33 9.80
CA GLY A 96 21.31 0.52 9.04
C GLY A 96 21.04 -0.84 9.70
N VAL A 97 21.65 -1.90 9.17
CA VAL A 97 21.52 -3.25 9.72
C VAL A 97 22.82 -4.03 9.63
N ASN A 98 23.07 -4.89 10.62
CA ASN A 98 24.13 -5.89 10.60
C ASN A 98 23.52 -7.29 10.55
N VAL A 99 23.84 -8.08 9.53
CA VAL A 99 23.33 -9.46 9.38
C VAL A 99 24.45 -10.46 9.59
N VAL A 100 24.25 -11.38 10.53
CA VAL A 100 25.22 -12.43 10.84
C VAL A 100 24.54 -13.79 10.90
N THR A 101 25.23 -14.82 10.43
CA THR A 101 24.73 -16.19 10.55
C THR A 101 25.35 -16.88 11.76
N ILE A 102 24.52 -17.36 12.68
CA ILE A 102 24.94 -18.10 13.88
C ILE A 102 24.55 -19.56 13.72
N LYS A 103 25.54 -20.47 13.79
CA LYS A 103 25.29 -21.91 13.78
C LYS A 103 24.97 -22.38 15.20
N LYS A 104 23.84 -23.05 15.38
CA LYS A 104 23.40 -23.68 16.65
C LYS A 104 23.00 -25.14 16.41
N SER A 105 22.81 -25.90 17.48
CA SER A 105 22.27 -27.27 17.41
C SER A 105 20.79 -27.23 17.74
N SER A 106 19.96 -27.85 16.91
CA SER A 106 18.52 -27.93 17.19
C SER A 106 18.28 -28.75 18.47
N PRO A 107 17.38 -28.29 19.36
CA PRO A 107 17.05 -29.04 20.57
C PRO A 107 16.26 -30.32 20.27
N VAL A 108 15.60 -30.41 19.11
CA VAL A 108 14.71 -31.51 18.73
C VAL A 108 15.48 -32.69 18.15
N ASP A 109 16.34 -32.43 17.15
CA ASP A 109 17.01 -33.50 16.39
C ASP A 109 18.55 -33.43 16.44
N ARG A 110 19.10 -32.49 17.21
CA ARG A 110 20.55 -32.23 17.39
C ARG A 110 21.31 -31.87 16.11
N ARG A 111 20.64 -31.74 14.97
CA ARG A 111 21.26 -31.35 13.70
C ARG A 111 21.50 -29.83 13.66
N PRO A 112 22.49 -29.35 12.87
CA PRO A 112 22.79 -27.92 12.77
C PRO A 112 21.59 -27.10 12.30
N MET A 113 21.33 -25.97 12.96
CA MET A 113 20.42 -24.92 12.49
C MET A 113 21.18 -23.60 12.38
N TYR A 114 20.74 -22.74 11.49
CA TYR A 114 21.39 -21.47 11.16
C TYR A 114 20.44 -20.32 11.48
N LEU A 115 20.82 -19.48 12.42
CA LEU A 115 20.08 -18.26 12.74
C LEU A 115 20.67 -17.13 11.91
N SER A 116 19.91 -16.60 10.95
CA SER A 116 20.24 -15.33 10.31
C SER A 116 19.80 -14.23 11.25
N ALA A 117 20.74 -13.72 12.05
CA ALA A 117 20.49 -12.71 13.06
C ALA A 117 20.67 -11.31 12.47
N TRP A 118 19.63 -10.49 12.59
CA TRP A 118 19.55 -9.12 12.08
C TRP A 118 19.55 -8.15 13.25
N ASP A 119 20.63 -7.38 13.39
CA ASP A 119 20.78 -6.31 14.38
C ASP A 119 20.52 -4.96 13.70
N PHE A 120 19.31 -4.44 13.90
CA PHE A 120 18.92 -3.14 13.38
C PHE A 120 19.49 -2.02 14.22
N ALA A 121 19.93 -0.95 13.56
CA ALA A 121 20.18 0.29 14.26
C ALA A 121 18.89 0.74 14.97
N GLY A 122 19.00 1.12 16.25
CA GLY A 122 17.85 1.61 17.01
C GLY A 122 17.48 3.06 16.68
N GLN A 123 18.19 3.70 15.74
CA GLN A 123 18.06 5.14 15.49
C GLN A 123 16.79 5.45 14.69
N HIS A 124 15.91 6.27 15.24
CA HIS A 124 14.60 6.63 14.68
C HIS A 124 14.59 7.05 13.21
N MET A 125 15.66 7.69 12.74
CA MET A 125 15.79 8.14 11.35
C MET A 125 15.98 6.98 10.34
N GLU A 126 16.33 5.78 10.80
CA GLU A 126 16.57 4.62 9.93
C GLU A 126 15.37 3.66 9.88
N HIS A 127 14.28 3.97 10.60
CA HIS A 127 13.13 3.08 10.75
C HIS A 127 12.34 2.88 9.46
N ALA A 128 12.45 3.84 8.55
CA ALA A 128 11.90 3.70 7.21
C ALA A 128 12.60 2.59 6.41
N THR A 129 13.80 2.13 6.79
CA THR A 129 14.45 0.94 6.20
C THR A 129 14.02 -0.37 6.86
N HIS A 130 13.51 -0.35 8.10
CA HIS A 130 13.02 -1.57 8.77
C HIS A 130 11.86 -2.22 8.01
N GLN A 131 11.13 -1.44 7.21
CA GLN A 131 10.03 -1.93 6.39
C GLN A 131 10.43 -3.01 5.37
N PHE A 132 11.70 -3.07 4.97
CA PHE A 132 12.18 -4.10 4.04
C PHE A 132 12.32 -5.48 4.69
N PHE A 133 12.36 -5.53 6.02
CA PHE A 133 12.94 -6.69 6.72
C PHE A 133 12.05 -7.26 7.82
N LEU A 134 11.00 -6.55 8.24
CA LEU A 134 9.98 -7.11 9.13
C LEU A 134 9.04 -8.00 8.31
N THR A 135 9.21 -9.33 8.42
CA THR A 135 8.49 -10.33 7.62
C THR A 135 7.74 -11.33 8.50
N GLU A 136 6.68 -11.93 7.94
CA GLU A 136 6.05 -13.11 8.54
C GLU A 136 7.11 -14.25 8.60
N ASN A 137 7.05 -15.14 9.60
CA ASN A 137 8.02 -16.24 9.83
C ASN A 137 9.44 -15.90 10.35
N ALA A 138 9.61 -14.76 11.01
CA ALA A 138 10.80 -14.45 11.81
C ALA A 138 10.55 -14.60 13.32
N LEU A 139 11.62 -14.90 14.07
CA LEU A 139 11.63 -14.78 15.53
C LEU A 139 12.16 -13.40 15.92
N TYR A 140 11.44 -12.70 16.80
CA TYR A 140 11.82 -11.35 17.22
C TYR A 140 12.33 -11.34 18.66
N LEU A 141 13.43 -10.62 18.91
CA LEU A 141 13.89 -10.28 20.25
C LEU A 141 13.73 -8.78 20.44
N ILE A 142 12.92 -8.35 21.40
CA ILE A 142 12.75 -6.93 21.72
C ILE A 142 13.53 -6.63 23.00
N LEU A 143 14.60 -5.85 22.86
CA LEU A 143 15.53 -5.51 23.93
C LEU A 143 15.26 -4.12 24.47
N TRP A 144 15.27 -3.98 25.78
CA TRP A 144 15.32 -2.67 26.46
C TRP A 144 16.32 -2.71 27.62
N ASN A 145 16.73 -1.52 28.04
CA ASN A 145 17.61 -1.34 29.18
C ASN A 145 16.78 -1.18 30.46
N ALA A 146 16.87 -2.14 31.38
CA ALA A 146 16.11 -2.10 32.64
C ALA A 146 16.53 -0.95 33.57
N ARG A 147 17.76 -0.40 33.44
CA ARG A 147 18.26 0.70 34.28
C ARG A 147 17.59 2.04 33.97
N LEU A 148 16.96 2.19 32.81
CA LEU A 148 16.24 3.42 32.45
C LEU A 148 14.97 3.62 33.30
N GLY A 149 14.69 2.70 34.24
CA GLY A 149 13.53 2.72 35.11
C GLY A 149 12.30 2.18 34.39
N ALA A 150 11.26 1.90 35.18
CA ALA A 150 10.01 1.34 34.66
C ALA A 150 9.40 2.25 33.57
N GLU A 151 9.38 3.57 33.74
CA GLU A 151 8.67 4.43 32.77
C GLU A 151 9.40 4.58 31.43
N SER A 152 10.70 4.94 31.42
CA SER A 152 11.43 5.15 30.16
C SER A 152 11.70 3.83 29.43
N GLY A 153 12.07 2.77 30.16
CA GLY A 153 12.25 1.43 29.57
C GLY A 153 10.94 0.87 28.99
N ARG A 154 9.78 1.17 29.61
CA ARG A 154 8.47 0.83 29.04
C ARG A 154 8.18 1.63 27.77
N ARG A 155 8.41 2.95 27.74
CA ARG A 155 8.20 3.74 26.50
C ARG A 155 9.02 3.23 25.31
N ASP A 156 10.25 2.80 25.58
CA ASP A 156 11.13 2.21 24.57
C ASP A 156 10.55 0.90 24.04
N LEU A 157 10.18 -0.01 24.95
CA LEU A 157 9.60 -1.30 24.61
C LEU A 157 8.28 -1.18 23.82
N TRP A 158 7.39 -0.27 24.22
CA TRP A 158 6.08 -0.11 23.60
C TRP A 158 6.16 0.33 22.14
N TYR A 159 7.12 1.19 21.81
CA TYR A 159 7.36 1.58 20.42
C TYR A 159 7.63 0.38 19.52
N TRP A 160 8.51 -0.53 19.95
CA TRP A 160 8.88 -1.70 19.16
C TRP A 160 7.76 -2.74 19.10
N LEU A 161 6.99 -2.88 20.18
CA LEU A 161 5.77 -3.69 20.21
C LEU A 161 4.71 -3.17 19.22
N GLU A 162 4.49 -1.85 19.20
CA GLU A 162 3.59 -1.19 18.26
C GLU A 162 4.08 -1.38 16.82
N LEU A 163 5.36 -1.11 16.54
CA LEU A 163 5.94 -1.29 15.22
C LEU A 163 5.77 -2.73 14.71
N LEU A 164 6.05 -3.71 15.58
CA LEU A 164 5.93 -5.12 15.25
C LEU A 164 4.47 -5.51 14.98
N ARG A 165 3.54 -5.10 15.85
CA ARG A 165 2.09 -5.33 15.67
C ARG A 165 1.56 -4.68 14.39
N MET A 166 2.03 -3.48 14.05
CA MET A 166 1.60 -2.76 12.85
C MET A 166 2.02 -3.45 11.56
N ARG A 167 3.15 -4.17 11.58
CA ARG A 167 3.81 -4.75 10.40
C ARG A 167 3.64 -6.25 10.24
N VAL A 168 3.51 -6.98 11.34
CA VAL A 168 3.45 -8.44 11.35
C VAL A 168 2.14 -8.88 11.99
N ARG A 169 1.35 -9.68 11.27
CA ARG A 169 0.00 -10.09 11.69
C ARG A 169 -0.01 -10.98 12.93
N ALA A 170 0.95 -11.90 13.02
CA ALA A 170 1.08 -12.85 14.12
C ALA A 170 2.55 -13.00 14.53
N PRO A 171 3.15 -11.96 15.14
CA PRO A 171 4.58 -11.99 15.48
C PRO A 171 4.84 -12.97 16.63
N LYS A 172 5.89 -13.79 16.52
CA LYS A 172 6.45 -14.51 17.67
C LYS A 172 7.63 -13.72 18.22
N PHE A 173 7.54 -13.25 19.45
CA PHE A 173 8.60 -12.43 20.03
C PHE A 173 8.93 -12.76 21.48
N LEU A 174 10.19 -12.54 21.85
CA LEU A 174 10.70 -12.66 23.22
C LEU A 174 11.09 -11.27 23.71
N LEU A 175 10.76 -11.00 24.96
CA LEU A 175 11.12 -9.77 25.64
C LEU A 175 12.44 -9.97 26.39
N VAL A 176 13.43 -9.13 26.12
CA VAL A 176 14.78 -9.26 26.70
C VAL A 176 15.13 -8.00 27.48
N ALA A 177 15.12 -8.10 28.80
CA ALA A 177 15.57 -7.02 29.66
C ALA A 177 17.07 -7.11 29.87
N THR A 178 17.82 -6.07 29.49
CA THR A 178 19.27 -6.01 29.70
C THR A 178 19.61 -5.13 30.90
N HIS A 179 20.88 -5.18 31.34
CA HIS A 179 21.42 -4.34 32.42
C HIS A 179 20.74 -4.54 33.79
N THR A 180 20.33 -5.77 34.08
CA THR A 180 19.45 -6.14 35.21
C THR A 180 20.14 -6.23 36.57
N GLU A 181 21.47 -6.06 36.65
CA GLU A 181 22.29 -6.16 37.88
C GLU A 181 21.62 -5.60 39.16
N ASN A 182 21.16 -4.34 39.12
CA ASN A 182 20.62 -3.64 40.30
C ASN A 182 19.17 -3.19 40.11
N THR A 183 18.52 -3.60 39.02
CA THR A 183 17.18 -3.14 38.66
C THR A 183 16.38 -4.31 38.12
N PRO A 184 15.36 -4.79 38.85
CA PRO A 184 14.51 -5.85 38.34
C PRO A 184 13.72 -5.32 37.13
N PRO A 185 13.52 -6.14 36.08
CA PRO A 185 12.67 -5.77 34.97
C PRO A 185 11.20 -5.90 35.38
N ASP A 186 10.70 -4.91 36.10
CA ASP A 186 9.30 -4.86 36.53
C ASP A 186 8.39 -4.48 35.35
N LEU A 187 7.82 -5.50 34.72
CA LEU A 187 6.94 -5.38 33.56
C LEU A 187 5.67 -6.22 33.77
N ASN A 188 4.50 -5.60 33.59
CA ASN A 188 3.23 -6.30 33.63
C ASN A 188 3.03 -7.12 32.33
N LEU A 189 3.52 -8.36 32.33
CA LEU A 189 3.44 -9.24 31.16
C LEU A 189 2.00 -9.53 30.75
N SER A 190 1.07 -9.59 31.71
CA SER A 190 -0.36 -9.81 31.41
C SER A 190 -0.98 -8.66 30.62
N GLU A 191 -0.51 -7.43 30.83
CA GLU A 191 -0.91 -6.28 30.00
C GLU A 191 -0.31 -6.35 28.60
N VAL A 192 0.97 -6.73 28.50
CA VAL A 192 1.66 -6.89 27.22
C VAL A 192 1.01 -8.00 26.39
N GLU A 193 0.76 -9.18 26.96
CA GLU A 193 0.11 -10.30 26.28
C GLU A 193 -1.32 -9.97 25.82
N ARG A 194 -2.07 -9.20 26.62
CA ARG A 194 -3.41 -8.75 26.27
C ARG A 194 -3.40 -7.73 25.12
N SER A 195 -2.42 -6.83 25.09
CA SER A 195 -2.34 -5.71 24.14
C SER A 195 -1.57 -6.06 22.86
N TYR A 196 -0.65 -7.01 22.96
CA TYR A 196 0.29 -7.47 21.93
C TYR A 196 0.38 -9.00 21.97
N GLY A 197 -0.46 -9.66 21.18
CA GLY A 197 -0.44 -11.12 21.04
C GLY A 197 0.90 -11.61 20.48
N GLY A 198 1.33 -12.80 20.93
CA GLY A 198 2.52 -13.49 20.40
C GLY A 198 3.79 -13.37 21.26
N CYS A 199 3.73 -12.68 22.40
CA CYS A 199 4.78 -12.70 23.43
C CYS A 199 5.02 -14.15 23.91
N GLN A 200 6.29 -14.57 23.97
CA GLN A 200 6.71 -15.91 24.39
C GLN A 200 7.46 -15.92 25.73
N GLY A 201 7.48 -14.77 26.43
CA GLY A 201 8.05 -14.62 27.76
C GLY A 201 9.06 -13.46 27.90
N LEU A 202 9.44 -13.22 29.16
CA LEU A 202 10.40 -12.21 29.60
C LEU A 202 11.70 -12.87 30.06
N PHE A 203 12.82 -12.40 29.53
CA PHE A 203 14.15 -12.92 29.81
C PHE A 203 15.07 -11.80 30.31
N PRO A 204 15.29 -11.72 31.62
CA PRO A 204 16.33 -10.88 32.21
C PRO A 204 17.71 -11.43 31.83
N VAL A 205 18.55 -10.62 31.19
CA VAL A 205 19.90 -10.99 30.78
C VAL A 205 20.92 -9.94 31.23
N GLU A 206 21.88 -10.35 32.04
CA GLU A 206 23.03 -9.51 32.36
C GLU A 206 24.19 -9.82 31.40
N LEU A 207 24.48 -8.88 30.50
CA LEU A 207 25.42 -9.10 29.39
C LEU A 207 26.88 -9.14 29.83
N LYS A 208 27.21 -8.55 30.99
CA LYS A 208 28.57 -8.61 31.55
C LYS A 208 28.90 -9.98 32.15
N THR A 209 27.94 -10.59 32.83
CA THR A 209 28.12 -11.88 33.53
C THR A 209 27.54 -13.06 32.76
N LEU A 210 26.84 -12.79 31.65
CA LEU A 210 26.07 -13.75 30.85
C LEU A 210 24.95 -14.47 31.63
N LYS A 211 24.58 -13.98 32.82
CA LYS A 211 23.49 -14.53 33.62
C LYS A 211 22.17 -14.38 32.85
N GLY A 212 21.40 -15.46 32.77
CA GLY A 212 20.12 -15.51 32.05
C GLY A 212 20.24 -15.84 30.55
N LEU A 213 21.44 -15.75 29.96
CA LEU A 213 21.64 -16.02 28.53
C LEU A 213 21.26 -17.45 28.14
N VAL A 214 21.61 -18.45 28.97
CA VAL A 214 21.31 -19.88 28.71
C VAL A 214 19.80 -20.12 28.61
N ALA A 215 19.01 -19.50 29.50
CA ALA A 215 17.55 -19.64 29.49
C ALA A 215 16.93 -18.97 28.26
N LEU A 216 17.41 -17.77 27.90
CA LEU A 216 17.00 -17.09 26.67
C LEU A 216 17.34 -17.92 25.43
N GLU A 217 18.56 -18.43 25.33
CA GLU A 217 19.00 -19.23 24.20
C GLU A 217 18.19 -20.53 24.08
N ALA A 218 17.93 -21.21 25.19
CA ALA A 218 17.09 -22.42 25.19
C ALA A 218 15.69 -22.14 24.63
N LYS A 219 15.01 -21.09 25.10
CA LYS A 219 13.66 -20.73 24.60
C LYS A 219 13.70 -20.25 23.15
N MET A 220 14.71 -19.48 22.78
CA MET A 220 14.91 -19.03 21.39
C MET A 220 15.06 -20.22 20.44
N LEU A 221 15.87 -21.22 20.81
CA LEU A 221 16.08 -22.42 19.99
C LEU A 221 14.85 -23.33 19.93
N GLU A 222 14.08 -23.43 21.00
CA GLU A 222 12.77 -24.12 21.03
C GLU A 222 11.81 -23.48 20.01
N LEU A 223 11.61 -22.17 20.07
CA LEU A 223 10.71 -21.46 19.15
C LEU A 223 11.21 -21.51 17.71
N ALA A 224 12.52 -21.36 17.50
CA ALA A 224 13.13 -21.48 16.19
C ALA A 224 12.96 -22.90 15.60
N ALA A 225 12.91 -23.94 16.43
CA ALA A 225 12.65 -25.32 15.99
C ALA A 225 11.22 -25.53 15.45
N GLU A 226 10.27 -24.72 15.89
CA GLU A 226 8.85 -24.79 15.50
C GLU A 226 8.50 -23.87 14.32
N LEU A 227 9.41 -23.00 13.89
CA LEU A 227 9.12 -22.05 12.81
C LEU A 227 9.01 -22.77 11.46
N PRO A 228 8.03 -22.39 10.61
CA PRO A 228 7.84 -22.99 9.28
C PRO A 228 9.11 -22.96 8.43
N SER A 229 9.88 -21.86 8.50
CA SER A 229 11.13 -21.68 7.77
C SER A 229 12.21 -22.74 8.07
N LEU A 230 12.23 -23.30 9.28
CA LEU A 230 13.14 -24.40 9.62
C LEU A 230 12.65 -25.74 9.06
N LEU A 231 11.33 -25.94 9.08
CA LEU A 231 10.65 -27.18 8.69
C LEU A 231 10.39 -27.27 7.18
N ALA A 232 10.55 -26.16 6.46
CA ALA A 232 10.34 -26.08 5.02
C ALA A 232 11.17 -27.13 4.27
N GLU A 233 10.54 -27.82 3.33
CA GLU A 233 11.20 -28.85 2.51
C GLU A 233 11.53 -28.25 1.14
N TRP A 234 12.81 -28.12 0.84
CA TRP A 234 13.29 -27.58 -0.43
C TRP A 234 13.76 -28.70 -1.36
N PRO A 235 13.59 -28.54 -2.68
CA PRO A 235 14.30 -29.32 -3.68
C PRO A 235 15.82 -29.14 -3.54
N LEU A 236 16.60 -30.19 -3.81
CA LEU A 236 18.07 -30.15 -3.72
C LEU A 236 18.69 -28.95 -4.50
N GLY A 237 18.16 -28.67 -5.70
CA GLY A 237 18.64 -27.58 -6.54
C GLY A 237 18.52 -26.19 -5.91
N TRP A 238 17.58 -26.00 -4.99
CA TRP A 238 17.38 -24.72 -4.29
C TRP A 238 18.48 -24.45 -3.27
N LEU A 239 18.98 -25.49 -2.59
CA LEU A 239 20.12 -25.36 -1.69
C LEU A 239 21.40 -24.97 -2.44
N TYR A 240 21.64 -25.60 -3.59
CA TYR A 240 22.77 -25.22 -4.44
C TYR A 240 22.74 -23.72 -4.79
N VAL A 241 21.56 -23.22 -5.19
CA VAL A 241 21.40 -21.80 -5.51
C VAL A 241 21.65 -20.91 -4.30
N ARG A 242 21.12 -21.26 -3.12
CA ARG A 242 21.34 -20.51 -1.86
C ARG A 242 22.83 -20.44 -1.52
N ASP A 243 23.52 -21.57 -1.56
CA ASP A 243 24.92 -21.64 -1.15
C ASP A 243 25.81 -20.85 -2.13
N GLU A 244 25.48 -20.87 -3.43
CA GLU A 244 26.14 -20.05 -4.43
C GLU A 244 25.81 -18.55 -4.27
N VAL A 245 24.58 -18.19 -3.87
CA VAL A 245 24.24 -16.82 -3.47
C VAL A 245 25.13 -16.35 -2.31
N ARG A 246 25.30 -17.17 -1.27
CA ARG A 246 26.18 -16.86 -0.12
C ARG A 246 27.63 -16.69 -0.55
N ARG A 247 28.13 -17.54 -1.46
CA ARG A 247 29.47 -17.42 -2.03
C ARG A 247 29.64 -16.10 -2.78
N ILE A 248 28.72 -15.78 -3.68
CA ILE A 248 28.78 -14.56 -4.50
C ILE A 248 28.66 -13.30 -3.62
N ARG A 249 27.87 -13.34 -2.53
CA ARG A 249 27.72 -12.22 -1.59
C ARG A 249 29.06 -11.75 -1.02
N GLN A 250 30.04 -12.64 -0.86
CA GLN A 250 31.38 -12.31 -0.36
C GLN A 250 32.18 -11.45 -1.34
N GLU A 251 31.85 -11.51 -2.64
CA GLU A 251 32.55 -10.79 -3.70
C GLU A 251 31.82 -9.50 -4.11
N ARG A 252 30.48 -9.50 -4.08
CA ARG A 252 29.66 -8.36 -4.53
C ARG A 252 28.32 -8.25 -3.80
N PRO A 253 27.82 -7.03 -3.56
CA PRO A 253 26.60 -6.80 -2.79
C PRO A 253 25.30 -7.02 -3.57
N TYR A 254 25.35 -7.14 -4.89
CA TYR A 254 24.16 -7.36 -5.73
C TYR A 254 24.50 -8.13 -7.02
N ILE A 255 23.47 -8.67 -7.67
CA ILE A 255 23.53 -9.26 -9.02
C ILE A 255 22.31 -8.84 -9.85
N SER A 256 22.42 -8.91 -11.18
CA SER A 256 21.26 -8.68 -12.04
C SER A 256 20.30 -9.87 -12.02
N GLN A 257 19.04 -9.62 -12.32
CA GLN A 257 18.02 -10.67 -12.49
C GLN A 257 18.45 -11.75 -13.49
N VAL A 258 19.09 -11.34 -14.59
CA VAL A 258 19.55 -12.28 -15.63
C VAL A 258 20.60 -13.24 -15.08
N VAL A 259 21.58 -12.73 -14.33
CA VAL A 259 22.61 -13.54 -13.67
C VAL A 259 21.98 -14.48 -12.64
N PHE A 260 21.03 -13.97 -11.84
CA PHE A 260 20.33 -14.77 -10.84
C PHE A 260 19.49 -15.90 -11.45
N ARG A 261 18.74 -15.61 -12.52
CA ARG A 261 18.02 -16.65 -13.29
C ARG A 261 18.95 -17.66 -13.92
N GLY A 262 20.10 -17.21 -14.45
CA GLY A 262 21.14 -18.10 -14.95
C GLY A 262 21.70 -19.03 -13.87
N LEU A 263 21.89 -18.50 -12.65
CA LEU A 263 22.29 -19.28 -11.48
C LEU A 263 21.24 -20.35 -11.13
N MET A 264 19.96 -19.97 -11.07
CA MET A 264 18.86 -20.89 -10.82
C MET A 264 18.79 -22.03 -11.85
N LYS A 265 18.96 -21.70 -13.15
CA LYS A 265 19.01 -22.71 -14.22
C LYS A 265 20.16 -23.71 -14.05
N ARG A 266 21.36 -23.25 -13.65
CA ARG A 266 22.50 -24.14 -13.37
C ARG A 266 22.23 -25.07 -12.19
N GLY A 267 21.48 -24.61 -11.19
CA GLY A 267 20.99 -25.42 -10.07
C GLY A 267 19.83 -26.36 -10.43
N GLY A 268 19.44 -26.47 -11.71
CA GLY A 268 18.33 -27.30 -12.17
C GLY A 268 16.95 -26.67 -11.99
N VAL A 269 16.85 -25.41 -11.59
CA VAL A 269 15.59 -24.66 -11.44
C VAL A 269 15.31 -23.91 -12.74
N THR A 270 14.74 -24.59 -13.72
CA THR A 270 14.53 -24.06 -15.08
C THR A 270 13.15 -23.46 -15.30
N GLU A 271 12.12 -23.96 -14.61
CA GLU A 271 10.74 -23.46 -14.70
C GLU A 271 10.62 -22.05 -14.10
N LEU A 272 9.94 -21.15 -14.81
CA LEU A 272 9.79 -19.75 -14.40
C LEU A 272 9.10 -19.61 -13.03
N GLN A 273 8.06 -20.41 -12.77
CA GLN A 273 7.35 -20.36 -11.49
C GLN A 273 8.23 -20.86 -10.35
N ALA A 274 8.97 -21.96 -10.54
CA ALA A 274 9.89 -22.47 -9.54
C ALA A 274 11.02 -21.47 -9.22
N GLN A 275 11.48 -20.69 -10.21
CA GLN A 275 12.42 -19.59 -10.00
C GLN A 275 11.84 -18.47 -9.14
N LYS A 276 10.58 -18.08 -9.39
CA LYS A 276 9.88 -17.08 -8.57
C LYS A 276 9.69 -17.54 -7.13
N ASP A 277 9.30 -18.80 -6.95
CA ASP A 277 9.07 -19.39 -5.64
C ASP A 277 10.36 -19.45 -4.81
N LEU A 278 11.47 -19.92 -5.42
CA LEU A 278 12.78 -19.92 -4.78
C LEU A 278 13.24 -18.50 -4.42
N ALA A 279 13.04 -17.53 -5.32
CA ALA A 279 13.42 -16.15 -5.07
C ALA A 279 12.66 -15.54 -3.89
N GLY A 280 11.35 -15.82 -3.77
CA GLY A 280 10.54 -15.42 -2.62
C GLY A 280 11.02 -16.06 -1.32
N GLN A 281 11.30 -17.36 -1.33
CA GLN A 281 11.79 -18.09 -0.15
C GLN A 281 13.17 -17.59 0.33
N LEU A 282 14.08 -17.30 -0.60
CA LEU A 282 15.37 -16.68 -0.26
C LEU A 282 15.19 -15.27 0.30
N HIS A 283 14.19 -14.52 -0.17
CA HIS A 283 13.84 -13.22 0.37
C HIS A 283 13.29 -13.31 1.80
N ASP A 284 12.33 -14.20 2.04
CA ASP A 284 11.66 -14.37 3.34
C ASP A 284 12.63 -14.82 4.44
N VAL A 285 13.54 -15.75 4.10
CA VAL A 285 14.60 -16.21 5.01
C VAL A 285 15.68 -15.13 5.24
N GLY A 286 15.74 -14.10 4.38
CA GLY A 286 16.70 -13.02 4.47
C GLY A 286 18.05 -13.31 3.79
N GLU A 287 18.11 -14.27 2.88
CA GLU A 287 19.29 -14.53 2.07
C GLU A 287 19.48 -13.48 0.95
N ILE A 288 18.39 -12.88 0.48
CA ILE A 288 18.43 -11.81 -0.51
C ILE A 288 17.34 -10.77 -0.20
N LEU A 289 17.46 -9.58 -0.78
CA LEU A 289 16.36 -8.65 -0.92
C LEU A 289 15.99 -8.58 -2.41
N TYR A 290 14.76 -8.99 -2.75
CA TYR A 290 14.34 -9.04 -4.15
C TYR A 290 12.87 -8.70 -4.36
N PHE A 291 12.64 -7.63 -5.11
CA PHE A 291 11.31 -7.08 -5.40
C PHE A 291 10.76 -7.63 -6.72
N GLN A 292 10.51 -8.94 -6.78
CA GLN A 292 10.19 -9.64 -8.02
C GLN A 292 8.86 -9.22 -8.67
N ASP A 293 7.89 -8.78 -7.86
CA ASP A 293 6.55 -8.39 -8.32
C ASP A 293 6.48 -6.92 -8.77
N HIS A 294 7.58 -6.18 -8.68
CA HIS A 294 7.67 -4.79 -9.08
C HIS A 294 8.44 -4.65 -10.39
N ALA A 295 7.76 -4.29 -11.48
CA ALA A 295 8.34 -4.22 -12.83
C ALA A 295 9.61 -3.33 -12.91
N GLU A 296 9.68 -2.27 -12.10
CA GLU A 296 10.80 -1.34 -12.08
C GLU A 296 11.97 -1.82 -11.20
N LEU A 297 11.68 -2.63 -10.18
CA LEU A 297 12.65 -3.11 -9.20
C LEU A 297 13.09 -4.57 -9.42
N CYS A 298 12.42 -5.31 -10.30
CA CYS A 298 12.70 -6.74 -10.49
C CYS A 298 14.02 -7.03 -11.23
N ASN A 299 14.73 -6.01 -11.70
CA ASN A 299 15.96 -6.14 -12.49
C ASN A 299 17.23 -6.35 -11.64
N LEU A 300 17.17 -6.08 -10.34
CA LEU A 300 18.32 -6.18 -9.44
C LEU A 300 17.97 -7.08 -8.24
N VAL A 301 18.89 -7.96 -7.88
CA VAL A 301 18.79 -8.82 -6.70
C VAL A 301 19.88 -8.36 -5.73
N ILE A 302 19.47 -7.88 -4.56
CA ILE A 302 20.38 -7.36 -3.55
C ILE A 302 20.79 -8.54 -2.67
N LEU A 303 22.09 -8.82 -2.64
CA LEU A 303 22.67 -9.92 -1.88
C LEU A 303 23.11 -9.49 -0.48
N SER A 304 23.55 -8.24 -0.31
CA SER A 304 23.89 -7.66 0.99
C SER A 304 22.86 -6.60 1.38
N PRO A 305 21.98 -6.92 2.35
CA PRO A 305 21.09 -5.96 2.99
C PRO A 305 21.83 -4.79 3.63
N GLU A 306 22.98 -5.05 4.26
CA GLU A 306 23.79 -4.05 4.97
C GLU A 306 24.20 -2.93 4.00
N TRP A 307 24.79 -3.32 2.86
CA TRP A 307 25.18 -2.39 1.80
C TRP A 307 24.04 -1.49 1.34
N LEU A 308 22.83 -2.04 1.17
CA LEU A 308 21.66 -1.24 0.79
C LEU A 308 21.30 -0.24 1.89
N THR A 309 21.18 -0.73 3.13
CA THR A 309 20.73 0.10 4.25
C THR A 309 21.72 1.21 4.58
N GLU A 310 23.03 0.96 4.48
CA GLU A 310 24.06 1.98 4.65
C GLU A 310 23.92 3.09 3.61
N LEU A 311 23.70 2.74 2.33
CA LEU A 311 23.51 3.74 1.27
C LEU A 311 22.27 4.61 1.47
N ILE A 312 21.18 4.01 1.94
CA ILE A 312 19.95 4.74 2.27
C ILE A 312 20.18 5.61 3.52
N ALA A 313 20.85 5.07 4.55
CA ALA A 313 21.14 5.79 5.78
C ALA A 313 22.01 7.03 5.52
N LEU A 314 22.99 6.96 4.61
CA LEU A 314 23.79 8.12 4.19
C LEU A 314 22.91 9.26 3.67
N VAL A 315 21.86 8.96 2.91
CA VAL A 315 20.92 9.96 2.40
C VAL A 315 20.06 10.52 3.53
N VAL A 316 19.44 9.65 4.33
CA VAL A 316 18.49 10.06 5.37
C VAL A 316 19.18 10.81 6.54
N ARG A 317 20.46 10.53 6.80
CA ARG A 317 21.27 11.16 7.85
C ARG A 317 22.01 12.40 7.39
N SER A 318 21.99 12.74 6.10
CA SER A 318 22.77 13.84 5.56
C SER A 318 22.38 15.18 6.17
N SER A 319 23.34 15.88 6.76
CA SER A 319 23.14 17.25 7.26
C SER A 319 22.90 18.23 6.11
N ALA A 320 23.61 18.07 4.99
CA ALA A 320 23.43 18.90 3.79
C ALA A 320 21.99 18.82 3.25
N VAL A 321 21.41 17.61 3.19
CA VAL A 321 20.02 17.44 2.76
C VAL A 321 19.04 18.12 3.72
N ARG A 322 19.32 18.11 5.03
CA ARG A 322 18.48 18.79 6.05
C ARG A 322 18.59 20.30 5.97
N GLU A 323 19.79 20.82 5.77
CA GLU A 323 20.06 22.24 5.57
C GLU A 323 19.37 22.74 4.29
N HIS A 324 19.24 21.89 3.28
CA HIS A 324 18.44 22.14 2.07
C HIS A 324 16.96 21.76 2.23
N HIS A 325 16.41 21.78 3.44
CA HIS A 325 14.99 21.52 3.73
C HIS A 325 14.47 20.19 3.16
N GLY A 326 15.29 19.14 3.20
CA GLY A 326 14.95 17.81 2.72
C GLY A 326 15.17 17.58 1.22
N ILE A 327 15.56 18.61 0.45
CA ILE A 327 15.79 18.49 -1.00
C ILE A 327 17.10 17.75 -1.24
N LEU A 328 17.04 16.64 -1.96
CA LEU A 328 18.19 15.85 -2.40
C LEU A 328 18.60 16.28 -3.80
N SER A 329 19.72 16.99 -3.93
CA SER A 329 20.28 17.35 -5.23
C SER A 329 21.19 16.25 -5.80
N LYS A 330 21.46 16.31 -7.10
CA LYS A 330 22.43 15.40 -7.74
C LYS A 330 23.85 15.52 -7.16
N PRO A 331 24.40 16.73 -6.91
CA PRO A 331 25.68 16.91 -6.22
C PRO A 331 25.70 16.30 -4.81
N ASP A 332 24.62 16.45 -4.03
CA ASP A 332 24.54 15.86 -2.69
C ASP A 332 24.67 14.34 -2.77
N LEU A 333 23.90 13.72 -3.66
CA LEU A 333 23.94 12.28 -3.85
C LEU A 333 25.29 11.77 -4.40
N ASP A 334 25.92 12.54 -5.30
CA ASP A 334 27.27 12.25 -5.80
C ASP A 334 28.30 12.24 -4.66
N GLY A 335 28.19 13.20 -3.73
CA GLY A 335 29.02 13.29 -2.54
C GLY A 335 28.79 12.11 -1.58
N LEU A 336 27.52 11.83 -1.27
CA LEU A 336 27.12 10.79 -0.32
C LEU A 336 27.52 9.39 -0.82
N TRP A 337 27.29 9.08 -2.09
CA TRP A 337 27.60 7.76 -2.67
C TRP A 337 28.98 7.67 -3.33
N LYS A 338 29.83 8.70 -3.19
CA LYS A 338 31.18 8.77 -3.78
C LYS A 338 32.05 7.55 -3.47
N LYS A 339 32.01 7.08 -2.21
CA LYS A 339 32.80 5.93 -1.75
C LYS A 339 32.33 4.61 -2.35
N ALA A 340 31.03 4.49 -2.64
CA ALA A 340 30.42 3.26 -3.16
C ALA A 340 30.67 3.02 -4.65
N ARG A 341 31.12 4.05 -5.40
CA ARG A 341 31.48 3.96 -6.84
C ARG A 341 30.42 3.23 -7.68
N LEU A 342 29.17 3.62 -7.51
CA LEU A 342 28.02 2.95 -8.13
C LEU A 342 27.97 3.20 -9.64
N GLN A 343 27.62 2.15 -10.40
CA GLN A 343 27.29 2.31 -11.81
C GLN A 343 25.98 3.12 -11.98
N PRO A 344 25.82 3.94 -13.04
CA PRO A 344 24.64 4.78 -13.23
C PRO A 344 23.31 4.00 -13.14
N LYS A 345 23.23 2.82 -13.77
CA LYS A 345 22.02 1.98 -13.73
C LYS A 345 21.65 1.51 -12.32
N ILE A 346 22.64 1.30 -11.46
CA ILE A 346 22.43 0.86 -10.07
C ILE A 346 21.98 2.03 -9.22
N ARG A 347 22.55 3.22 -9.45
CA ARG A 347 22.11 4.45 -8.83
C ARG A 347 20.63 4.71 -9.11
N ASP A 348 20.23 4.66 -10.37
CA ASP A 348 18.84 4.88 -10.78
C ASP A 348 17.90 3.83 -10.15
N HIS A 349 18.37 2.59 -10.04
CA HIS A 349 17.63 1.53 -9.37
C HIS A 349 17.43 1.81 -7.88
N LEU A 350 18.46 2.27 -7.17
CA LEU A 350 18.37 2.63 -5.75
C LEU A 350 17.45 3.83 -5.53
N LEU A 351 17.47 4.82 -6.43
CA LEU A 351 16.54 5.95 -6.38
C LEU A 351 15.09 5.49 -6.54
N ARG A 352 14.80 4.63 -7.53
CA ARG A 352 13.45 4.04 -7.69
C ARG A 352 13.03 3.20 -6.51
N LEU A 353 13.97 2.51 -5.87
CA LEU A 353 13.71 1.78 -4.63
C LEU A 353 13.33 2.77 -3.53
N MET A 354 14.12 3.83 -3.31
CA MET A 354 13.80 4.84 -2.30
C MET A 354 12.46 5.52 -2.56
N ASP A 355 12.14 5.82 -3.82
CA ASP A 355 10.87 6.40 -4.26
C ASP A 355 9.69 5.46 -4.01
N ARG A 356 9.78 4.20 -4.47
CA ARG A 356 8.72 3.20 -4.30
C ARG A 356 8.35 2.93 -2.83
N PHE A 357 9.33 3.10 -1.97
CA PHE A 357 9.21 2.90 -0.53
C PHE A 357 8.95 4.20 0.24
N ASP A 358 8.60 5.27 -0.49
CA ASP A 358 8.26 6.61 -0.03
C ASP A 358 9.31 7.20 0.95
N LEU A 359 10.58 6.85 0.75
CA LEU A 359 11.73 7.46 1.44
C LEU A 359 12.09 8.79 0.79
N THR A 360 11.96 8.82 -0.53
CA THR A 360 12.06 10.00 -1.37
C THR A 360 10.81 10.13 -2.22
N TYR A 361 10.55 11.32 -2.76
CA TYR A 361 9.63 11.48 -3.89
C TYR A 361 10.16 12.56 -4.83
N SER A 362 9.99 12.36 -6.14
CA SER A 362 10.42 13.31 -7.17
C SER A 362 9.65 14.63 -7.05
N THR A 363 10.35 15.76 -7.13
CA THR A 363 9.71 17.09 -7.20
C THR A 363 9.33 17.48 -8.64
N GLY A 364 9.66 16.64 -9.64
CA GLY A 364 9.48 16.93 -11.06
C GLY A 364 10.36 18.08 -11.60
N GLN A 365 11.22 18.67 -10.76
CA GLN A 365 12.16 19.72 -11.17
C GLN A 365 13.47 19.09 -11.65
N GLY A 366 13.94 19.47 -12.84
CA GLY A 366 15.06 18.79 -13.53
C GLY A 366 16.43 18.83 -12.84
N THR A 367 16.60 19.62 -11.77
CA THR A 367 17.84 19.71 -10.96
C THR A 367 17.81 18.84 -9.70
N ASP A 368 16.62 18.48 -9.24
CA ASP A 368 16.40 17.85 -7.94
C ASP A 368 16.10 16.37 -8.15
N LEU A 369 16.68 15.52 -7.31
CA LEU A 369 16.41 14.08 -7.37
C LEU A 369 15.17 13.69 -6.56
N GLY A 370 14.75 14.55 -5.63
CA GLY A 370 13.53 14.39 -4.84
C GLY A 370 13.64 14.97 -3.44
N ILE A 371 12.56 14.89 -2.67
CA ILE A 371 12.52 15.26 -1.26
C ILE A 371 12.69 14.01 -0.40
N VAL A 372 13.67 14.03 0.51
CA VAL A 372 13.88 13.01 1.54
C VAL A 372 12.96 13.32 2.71
N VAL A 373 11.91 12.52 2.85
CA VAL A 373 10.81 12.76 3.78
C VAL A 373 11.29 12.84 5.24
N GLU A 374 12.22 11.96 5.61
CA GLU A 374 12.83 11.88 6.95
C GLU A 374 13.84 13.01 7.25
N ALA A 375 14.18 13.83 6.24
CA ALA A 375 15.05 14.99 6.38
C ALA A 375 14.25 16.31 6.46
N LEU A 376 12.93 16.27 6.27
CA LEU A 376 12.08 17.47 6.39
C LEU A 376 12.08 18.02 7.83
N PRO A 377 12.08 19.36 8.01
CA PRO A 377 11.91 19.97 9.32
C PRO A 377 10.47 19.80 9.83
N TYR A 378 10.27 19.94 11.14
CA TYR A 378 8.92 20.09 11.71
C TYR A 378 8.41 21.51 11.48
N SER A 379 7.10 21.65 11.35
CA SER A 379 6.43 22.94 11.23
C SER A 379 6.55 23.76 12.52
N THR A 380 6.70 25.08 12.40
CA THR A 380 6.62 26.00 13.54
C THR A 380 5.24 26.66 13.64
N PRO A 381 4.85 27.17 14.82
CA PRO A 381 3.59 27.93 14.96
C PRO A 381 3.49 29.10 13.97
N GLU A 382 4.60 29.77 13.65
CA GLU A 382 4.64 30.85 12.66
C GLU A 382 4.37 30.34 11.25
N ASN A 383 4.91 29.15 10.89
CA ASN A 383 4.60 28.52 9.62
C ASN A 383 3.11 28.20 9.50
N LEU A 384 2.51 27.67 10.58
CA LEU A 384 1.10 27.31 10.60
C LEU A 384 0.18 28.54 10.64
N ALA A 385 0.59 29.62 11.29
CA ALA A 385 -0.17 30.87 11.35
C ALA A 385 -0.26 31.60 10.00
N GLN A 386 0.69 31.36 9.09
CA GLN A 386 0.63 31.87 7.71
C GLN A 386 -0.40 31.12 6.85
N ILE A 387 -0.92 29.99 7.33
CA ILE A 387 -1.89 29.16 6.61
C ILE A 387 -3.28 29.46 7.15
N ASP A 388 -3.85 30.58 6.73
CA ASP A 388 -5.21 30.97 7.07
C ASP A 388 -6.15 30.72 5.89
N PHE A 389 -7.19 29.91 6.13
CA PHE A 389 -8.28 29.74 5.17
C PHE A 389 -9.35 30.74 5.55
N ASP A 390 -9.95 31.38 4.54
CA ASP A 390 -11.11 32.25 4.74
C ASP A 390 -12.17 31.53 5.60
N PRO A 391 -12.50 32.05 6.80
CA PRO A 391 -13.47 31.45 7.70
C PRO A 391 -14.87 31.33 7.08
N GLU A 392 -15.21 32.20 6.13
CA GLU A 392 -16.52 32.21 5.46
C GLU A 392 -16.60 31.17 4.34
N ARG A 393 -15.46 30.67 3.86
CA ARG A 393 -15.41 29.64 2.84
C ARG A 393 -15.88 28.30 3.41
N PRO A 394 -16.74 27.52 2.72
CA PRO A 394 -17.14 26.21 3.20
C PRO A 394 -15.92 25.32 3.49
N GLN A 395 -15.94 24.66 4.65
CA GLN A 395 -14.85 23.80 5.08
C GLN A 395 -15.33 22.40 5.47
N MET A 396 -14.51 21.41 5.17
CA MET A 396 -14.67 20.02 5.59
C MET A 396 -13.39 19.57 6.29
N GLU A 397 -13.53 18.95 7.47
CA GLU A 397 -12.40 18.48 8.27
C GLU A 397 -12.67 17.07 8.79
N MET A 398 -11.62 16.25 8.81
CA MET A 398 -11.62 14.91 9.37
C MET A 398 -10.33 14.66 10.13
N ILE A 399 -10.44 13.94 11.23
CA ILE A 399 -9.35 13.53 12.10
C ILE A 399 -9.19 12.01 11.99
N PHE A 400 -8.01 11.55 11.60
CA PHE A 400 -7.60 10.16 11.60
C PHE A 400 -6.77 9.90 12.85
N ARG A 401 -7.39 9.36 13.91
CA ARG A 401 -6.76 9.17 15.22
C ARG A 401 -6.32 7.72 15.42
N TYR A 402 -5.16 7.51 16.02
CA TYR A 402 -4.58 6.20 16.33
C TYR A 402 -4.61 5.93 17.84
N PRO A 403 -5.79 5.64 18.43
CA PRO A 403 -5.94 5.51 19.88
C PRO A 403 -5.16 4.34 20.47
N SER A 404 -4.83 3.32 19.65
CA SER A 404 -4.09 2.15 20.10
C SER A 404 -2.58 2.37 20.22
N LEU A 405 -2.05 3.48 19.68
CA LEU A 405 -0.63 3.80 19.75
C LEU A 405 -0.36 4.59 21.02
N GLN A 406 0.76 4.34 21.68
CA GLN A 406 1.15 4.99 22.93
C GLN A 406 2.24 6.04 22.72
N ARG A 407 3.19 5.81 21.81
CA ARG A 407 4.37 6.69 21.69
C ARG A 407 4.31 7.66 20.52
N ARG A 408 4.07 7.17 19.30
CA ARG A 408 4.15 7.97 18.07
C ARG A 408 3.20 7.46 16.99
N LEU A 409 2.98 8.29 15.97
CA LEU A 409 2.36 7.90 14.71
C LEU A 409 3.17 6.80 14.01
N PRO A 410 2.54 6.01 13.12
CA PRO A 410 3.26 5.05 12.31
C PRO A 410 4.36 5.75 11.48
N PRO A 411 5.59 5.18 11.39
CA PRO A 411 6.66 5.82 10.64
C PRO A 411 6.25 6.18 9.20
N GLY A 412 6.59 7.38 8.76
CA GLY A 412 6.20 7.91 7.45
C GLY A 412 4.76 8.45 7.36
N ILE A 413 3.94 8.38 8.41
CA ILE A 413 2.65 9.06 8.47
C ILE A 413 2.83 10.40 9.20
N PRO A 414 2.39 11.56 8.64
CA PRO A 414 1.61 11.75 7.40
C PRO A 414 2.46 11.90 6.14
N ALA A 415 3.78 11.88 6.28
CA ALA A 415 4.70 12.42 5.32
C ALA A 415 4.72 11.67 3.96
N TRP A 416 4.37 10.38 3.92
CA TRP A 416 4.09 9.63 2.68
C TRP A 416 2.85 10.13 1.94
N GLY A 417 1.81 10.54 2.68
CA GLY A 417 0.60 11.10 2.08
C GLY A 417 0.88 12.48 1.51
N ILE A 418 1.71 13.25 2.20
CA ILE A 418 2.22 14.54 1.71
C ILE A 418 3.05 14.35 0.45
N ALA A 419 3.98 13.38 0.45
CA ALA A 419 4.80 13.02 -0.69
C ALA A 419 3.94 12.67 -1.92
N ARG A 420 2.90 11.86 -1.74
CA ARG A 420 1.99 11.46 -2.82
C ARG A 420 1.01 12.55 -3.27
N ALA A 421 0.85 13.58 -2.44
CA ALA A 421 0.03 14.74 -2.75
C ALA A 421 0.88 15.93 -3.27
N HIS A 422 2.19 15.75 -3.48
CA HIS A 422 3.14 16.82 -3.82
C HIS A 422 2.73 17.62 -5.05
N ARG A 423 2.03 16.99 -5.99
CA ARG A 423 1.51 17.62 -7.21
C ARG A 423 0.53 18.77 -6.95
N TYR A 424 -0.05 18.82 -5.75
CA TYR A 424 -0.92 19.89 -5.28
C TYR A 424 -0.19 20.84 -4.32
N SER A 425 1.07 20.61 -3.97
CA SER A 425 1.78 21.37 -2.93
C SER A 425 1.96 22.83 -3.34
N MET A 426 1.59 23.76 -2.45
CA MET A 426 1.79 25.20 -2.68
C MET A 426 3.19 25.68 -2.26
N CYS A 427 3.83 24.96 -1.35
CA CYS A 427 5.14 25.30 -0.78
C CYS A 427 5.94 24.03 -0.46
N THR A 428 7.18 24.19 -0.01
CA THR A 428 7.96 23.10 0.56
C THR A 428 7.27 22.59 1.82
N PRO A 429 6.94 21.30 1.91
CA PRO A 429 6.23 20.77 3.07
C PRO A 429 7.12 20.62 4.29
N TRP A 430 6.49 20.36 5.41
CA TRP A 430 7.12 19.94 6.66
C TRP A 430 6.87 18.45 6.91
N ARG A 431 7.55 17.89 7.90
CA ARG A 431 7.40 16.50 8.29
C ARG A 431 6.00 16.17 8.79
N ASP A 432 5.36 17.13 9.44
CA ASP A 432 4.08 17.04 10.13
C ASP A 432 3.00 17.93 9.50
N ALA A 433 3.31 18.72 8.45
CA ALA A 433 2.35 19.62 7.83
C ALA A 433 2.61 19.81 6.33
N ALA A 434 1.54 20.04 5.56
CA ALA A 434 1.64 20.47 4.17
C ALA A 434 0.37 21.19 3.70
N VAL A 435 0.54 22.13 2.76
CA VAL A 435 -0.55 22.92 2.17
C VAL A 435 -0.69 22.59 0.70
N PHE A 436 -1.92 22.39 0.27
CA PHE A 436 -2.25 21.96 -1.08
C PHE A 436 -3.28 22.88 -1.73
N GLU A 437 -3.17 23.04 -3.04
CA GLU A 437 -4.15 23.70 -3.89
C GLU A 437 -4.40 22.87 -5.15
N ASP A 438 -5.68 22.68 -5.46
CA ASP A 438 -6.12 22.22 -6.77
C ASP A 438 -6.48 23.42 -7.63
N GLN A 439 -5.63 23.73 -8.62
CA GLN A 439 -5.77 24.92 -9.45
C GLN A 439 -7.05 24.91 -10.30
N ASP A 440 -7.55 23.72 -10.67
CA ASP A 440 -8.74 23.57 -11.52
C ASP A 440 -10.03 23.94 -10.76
N THR A 441 -10.10 23.60 -9.47
CA THR A 441 -11.27 23.89 -8.62
C THR A 441 -11.06 25.04 -7.63
N GLY A 442 -9.84 25.54 -7.52
CA GLY A 442 -9.43 26.55 -6.52
C GLY A 442 -9.52 26.03 -5.09
N SER A 443 -9.63 24.71 -4.91
CA SER A 443 -9.79 24.09 -3.59
C SER A 443 -8.46 24.14 -2.85
N GLN A 444 -8.48 24.57 -1.60
CA GLN A 444 -7.31 24.60 -0.74
C GLN A 444 -7.43 23.56 0.37
N ALA A 445 -6.32 22.97 0.76
CA ALA A 445 -6.29 21.96 1.79
C ALA A 445 -5.03 22.02 2.64
N ILE A 446 -5.14 21.52 3.86
CA ILE A 446 -4.00 21.34 4.77
C ILE A 446 -4.08 19.96 5.39
N ILE A 447 -2.92 19.31 5.44
CA ILE A 447 -2.69 18.11 6.24
C ILE A 447 -1.83 18.52 7.44
N LEU A 448 -2.26 18.16 8.63
CA LEU A 448 -1.53 18.37 9.89
C LEU A 448 -1.41 17.04 10.63
N ALA A 449 -0.28 16.78 11.27
CA ALA A 449 -0.11 15.64 12.14
C ALA A 449 0.36 16.06 13.53
N SER A 450 -0.15 15.36 14.54
CA SER A 450 0.26 15.53 15.92
C SER A 450 0.74 14.21 16.48
N GLU A 451 1.99 14.16 16.89
CA GLU A 451 2.57 13.02 17.60
C GLU A 451 2.00 12.89 19.02
N VAL A 452 1.56 14.01 19.62
CA VAL A 452 0.98 14.06 20.96
C VAL A 452 -0.41 13.42 20.95
N GLU A 453 -1.28 13.88 20.05
CA GLU A 453 -2.65 13.40 19.90
C GLU A 453 -2.75 12.11 19.07
N LYS A 454 -1.64 11.74 18.40
CA LYS A 454 -1.52 10.59 17.48
C LYS A 454 -2.61 10.64 16.44
N GLU A 455 -2.70 11.78 15.77
CA GLU A 455 -3.72 12.01 14.76
C GLU A 455 -3.17 12.75 13.56
N VAL A 456 -3.79 12.48 12.42
CA VAL A 456 -3.62 13.25 11.19
C VAL A 456 -4.94 13.96 10.92
N ARG A 457 -4.91 15.28 10.73
CA ARG A 457 -6.05 16.10 10.37
C ARG A 457 -5.96 16.47 8.90
N LEU A 458 -7.05 16.26 8.18
CA LEU A 458 -7.23 16.76 6.82
C LEU A 458 -8.34 17.81 6.86
N ARG A 459 -8.01 19.04 6.46
CA ARG A 459 -8.99 20.14 6.34
C ARG A 459 -8.95 20.68 4.92
N VAL A 460 -10.11 20.82 4.31
CA VAL A 460 -10.30 21.36 2.95
C VAL A 460 -11.24 22.56 3.02
N ALA A 461 -10.84 23.66 2.42
CA ALA A 461 -11.63 24.87 2.22
C ALA A 461 -11.84 25.08 0.72
N ALA A 462 -13.10 25.02 0.28
CA ALA A 462 -13.49 25.18 -1.12
C ALA A 462 -14.93 25.69 -1.22
N ASP A 463 -15.36 26.13 -2.41
CA ASP A 463 -16.79 26.34 -2.68
C ASP A 463 -17.56 25.00 -2.58
N TYR A 464 -16.90 23.91 -3.00
CA TYR A 464 -17.38 22.53 -2.83
C TYR A 464 -16.27 21.60 -2.30
N PRO A 465 -16.05 21.55 -0.97
CA PRO A 465 -15.01 20.75 -0.31
C PRO A 465 -14.95 19.24 -0.61
N PRO A 466 -16.07 18.51 -0.77
CA PRO A 466 -16.07 17.05 -0.83
C PRO A 466 -15.18 16.44 -1.92
N PHE A 467 -15.06 17.09 -3.08
CA PHE A 467 -14.20 16.64 -4.16
C PHE A 467 -12.74 16.53 -3.71
N PHE A 468 -12.12 17.65 -3.37
CA PHE A 468 -10.69 17.68 -3.04
C PHE A 468 -10.40 16.98 -1.71
N PHE A 469 -11.34 17.06 -0.76
CA PHE A 469 -11.29 16.29 0.49
C PHE A 469 -11.14 14.80 0.20
N GLY A 470 -11.98 14.23 -0.68
CA GLY A 470 -11.91 12.81 -0.97
C GLY A 470 -10.68 12.39 -1.79
N VAL A 471 -10.09 13.30 -2.59
CA VAL A 471 -8.83 13.02 -3.30
C VAL A 471 -7.71 12.83 -2.29
N LEU A 472 -7.56 13.78 -1.35
CA LEU A 472 -6.52 13.73 -0.32
C LEU A 472 -6.79 12.64 0.73
N GLU A 473 -8.06 12.41 1.10
CA GLU A 473 -8.43 11.29 1.97
C GLU A 473 -8.06 9.95 1.32
N GLY A 474 -8.32 9.78 0.01
CA GLY A 474 -7.90 8.58 -0.74
C GLY A 474 -6.41 8.32 -0.58
N ILE A 475 -5.59 9.32 -0.92
CA ILE A 475 -4.12 9.28 -0.80
C ILE A 475 -3.69 8.89 0.62
N LEU A 476 -4.23 9.55 1.65
CA LEU A 476 -3.91 9.25 3.04
C LEU A 476 -4.29 7.81 3.40
N ARG A 477 -5.49 7.36 3.03
CA ARG A 477 -5.95 6.00 3.34
C ARG A 477 -5.06 4.92 2.72
N ASP A 478 -4.50 5.14 1.54
CA ASP A 478 -3.54 4.20 0.95
C ASP A 478 -2.24 4.10 1.73
N THR A 479 -1.78 5.21 2.29
CA THR A 479 -0.61 5.18 3.18
C THR A 479 -0.93 4.44 4.48
N PHE A 480 -2.14 4.58 5.02
CA PHE A 480 -2.58 3.87 6.22
C PHE A 480 -2.70 2.36 6.00
N ARG A 481 -3.12 1.91 4.80
CA ARG A 481 -3.20 0.48 4.43
C ARG A 481 -1.84 -0.25 4.50
N ARG A 482 -0.71 0.48 4.45
CA ARG A 482 0.64 -0.10 4.65
C ARG A 482 0.86 -0.62 6.07
N TYR A 483 0.03 -0.20 7.03
CA TYR A 483 0.04 -0.62 8.43
C TYR A 483 -1.28 -1.31 8.79
N PRO A 484 -1.52 -2.54 8.32
CA PRO A 484 -2.79 -3.23 8.57
C PRO A 484 -3.09 -3.41 10.07
N GLY A 485 -2.06 -3.44 10.94
CA GLY A 485 -2.22 -3.53 12.39
C GLY A 485 -2.49 -2.20 13.12
N ALA A 486 -2.54 -1.07 12.42
CA ALA A 486 -2.87 0.25 12.95
C ALA A 486 -3.77 1.04 11.99
N ALA A 487 -5.01 0.61 11.83
CA ALA A 487 -6.01 1.44 11.15
C ALA A 487 -6.46 2.59 12.07
N PRO A 488 -6.50 3.85 11.59
CA PRO A 488 -7.00 4.96 12.39
C PRO A 488 -8.53 4.93 12.52
N GLU A 489 -9.03 5.45 13.64
CA GLU A 489 -10.42 5.83 13.78
C GLU A 489 -10.67 7.15 13.04
N ARG A 490 -11.77 7.22 12.27
CA ARG A 490 -12.21 8.47 11.63
C ARG A 490 -13.08 9.26 12.59
N ARG A 491 -12.79 10.55 12.73
CA ARG A 491 -13.52 11.44 13.63
C ARG A 491 -13.81 12.78 12.98
N ILE A 492 -14.99 13.34 13.26
CA ILE A 492 -15.39 14.67 12.81
C ILE A 492 -15.24 15.64 14.00
N PRO A 493 -14.55 16.78 13.85
CA PRO A 493 -14.46 17.79 14.91
C PRO A 493 -15.83 18.37 15.23
N CYS A 494 -16.08 18.64 16.51
CA CYS A 494 -17.32 19.25 16.97
C CYS A 494 -17.37 20.74 16.59
N ARG A 495 -18.56 21.21 16.20
CA ARG A 495 -18.82 22.59 15.77
C ARG A 495 -19.68 23.41 16.74
N CYS A 496 -19.88 22.94 17.98
CA CYS A 496 -20.71 23.66 18.96
C CYS A 496 -20.14 25.04 19.32
N LYS A 497 -18.80 25.18 19.35
CA LYS A 497 -18.10 26.44 19.60
C LYS A 497 -16.79 26.50 18.82
N PRO A 498 -16.25 27.70 18.55
CA PRO A 498 -14.93 27.85 17.96
C PRO A 498 -13.89 27.05 18.75
N ARG A 499 -13.08 26.24 18.04
CA ARG A 499 -12.01 25.41 18.62
C ARG A 499 -12.48 24.43 19.72
N CYS A 500 -13.66 23.83 19.58
CA CYS A 500 -14.08 22.74 20.45
C CYS A 500 -13.07 21.56 20.37
N PRO A 501 -12.54 21.05 21.50
CA PRO A 501 -11.61 19.91 21.48
C PRO A 501 -12.31 18.57 21.23
N TYR A 502 -13.64 18.53 21.36
CA TYR A 502 -14.43 17.32 21.15
C TYR A 502 -14.45 16.92 19.68
N SER A 503 -14.49 15.61 19.43
CA SER A 503 -14.74 15.06 18.10
C SER A 503 -15.61 13.81 18.20
N TYR A 504 -16.45 13.60 17.20
CA TYR A 504 -17.37 12.46 17.12
C TYR A 504 -16.76 11.36 16.27
N LYS A 505 -16.96 10.08 16.62
CA LYS A 505 -16.64 8.98 15.71
C LYS A 505 -17.50 9.10 14.45
N TYR A 506 -16.87 9.05 13.28
CA TYR A 506 -17.55 9.23 11.99
C TYR A 506 -18.69 8.21 11.81
N GLU A 507 -18.45 6.96 12.17
CA GLU A 507 -19.44 5.87 12.09
C GLU A 507 -20.66 6.13 12.99
N THR A 508 -20.48 6.82 14.12
CA THR A 508 -21.59 7.20 15.02
C THR A 508 -22.45 8.29 14.39
N VAL A 509 -21.83 9.31 13.79
CA VAL A 509 -22.53 10.40 13.10
C VAL A 509 -23.33 9.85 11.92
N LEU A 510 -22.73 8.99 11.09
CA LEU A 510 -23.41 8.32 9.98
C LEU A 510 -24.59 7.47 10.44
N ARG A 511 -24.43 6.69 11.51
CA ARG A 511 -25.54 5.86 12.03
C ARG A 511 -26.71 6.72 12.48
N ARG A 512 -26.45 7.85 13.17
CA ARG A 512 -27.53 8.77 13.57
C ARG A 512 -28.23 9.38 12.36
N TRP A 513 -27.48 9.75 11.32
CA TRP A 513 -28.05 10.23 10.06
C TRP A 513 -28.99 9.19 9.43
N HIS A 514 -28.54 7.94 9.29
CA HIS A 514 -29.37 6.85 8.74
C HIS A 514 -30.59 6.51 9.62
N ASP A 515 -30.46 6.61 10.94
CA ASP A 515 -31.58 6.44 11.89
C ASP A 515 -32.58 7.62 11.87
N GLY A 516 -32.35 8.66 11.06
CA GLY A 516 -33.17 9.89 11.07
C GLY A 516 -33.01 10.75 12.33
N LYS A 517 -31.94 10.53 13.13
CA LYS A 517 -31.64 11.30 14.33
C LYS A 517 -30.86 12.56 13.94
N LEU A 518 -31.55 13.70 13.99
CA LEU A 518 -31.03 14.98 13.49
C LEU A 518 -30.00 15.67 14.42
N LEU A 519 -29.96 15.29 15.70
CA LEU A 519 -29.11 15.92 16.71
C LEU A 519 -28.16 14.93 17.38
N ILE A 520 -26.97 15.41 17.74
CA ILE A 520 -25.97 14.72 18.55
C ILE A 520 -25.37 15.66 19.59
N SER A 521 -25.35 15.24 20.85
CA SER A 521 -24.86 16.06 21.96
C SER A 521 -23.34 16.02 22.06
N CYS A 522 -22.73 17.19 22.28
CA CYS A 522 -21.30 17.35 22.49
C CYS A 522 -20.87 16.82 23.86
N GLY A 523 -19.86 15.94 23.90
CA GLY A 523 -19.34 15.41 25.16
C GLY A 523 -18.60 16.43 26.03
N GLU A 524 -18.19 17.57 25.47
CA GLU A 524 -17.47 18.63 26.19
C GLU A 524 -18.37 19.77 26.64
N SER A 525 -19.21 20.31 25.75
CA SER A 525 -20.09 21.44 26.09
C SER A 525 -21.49 21.01 26.54
N GLY A 526 -21.90 19.77 26.29
CA GLY A 526 -23.27 19.30 26.50
C GLY A 526 -24.28 19.81 25.48
N GLU A 527 -23.91 20.73 24.59
CA GLU A 527 -24.80 21.30 23.58
C GLU A 527 -25.11 20.31 22.46
N ASP A 528 -26.34 20.38 21.94
CA ASP A 528 -26.76 19.62 20.77
C ASP A 528 -26.26 20.26 19.48
N VAL A 529 -25.64 19.43 18.65
CA VAL A 529 -25.14 19.80 17.32
C VAL A 529 -25.96 19.09 16.27
N ALA A 530 -26.33 19.79 15.20
CA ALA A 530 -27.02 19.19 14.07
C ALA A 530 -26.11 18.19 13.36
N VAL A 531 -26.57 16.94 13.21
CA VAL A 531 -25.83 15.85 12.53
C VAL A 531 -25.51 16.23 11.09
N GLU A 532 -26.45 16.90 10.42
CA GLU A 532 -26.23 17.45 9.07
C GLU A 532 -25.03 18.38 9.03
N SER A 533 -24.92 19.31 9.98
CA SER A 533 -23.84 20.30 10.05
C SER A 533 -22.43 19.69 10.17
N LEU A 534 -22.35 18.47 10.70
CA LEU A 534 -21.11 17.69 10.87
C LEU A 534 -20.74 16.92 9.60
N LEU A 535 -21.75 16.51 8.83
CA LEU A 535 -21.58 15.88 7.53
C LEU A 535 -21.50 16.91 6.40
N SER A 536 -21.83 18.18 6.67
CA SER A 536 -21.92 19.24 5.68
C SER A 536 -20.60 20.00 5.51
N GLY A 537 -19.96 19.75 4.38
CA GLY A 537 -19.33 20.75 3.50
C GLY A 537 -20.06 20.81 2.15
N ARG A 538 -21.34 20.41 2.11
CA ARG A 538 -22.07 19.98 0.91
C ARG A 538 -23.17 20.97 0.52
N ARG A 539 -22.87 22.27 0.62
CA ARG A 539 -23.77 23.30 0.07
C ARG A 539 -23.69 23.25 -1.46
N PRO A 540 -24.78 23.56 -2.18
CA PRO A 540 -24.71 23.75 -3.62
C PRO A 540 -23.61 24.77 -3.95
N PRO A 541 -22.70 24.46 -4.90
CA PRO A 541 -21.63 25.39 -5.25
C PRO A 541 -22.21 26.66 -5.88
N ALA A 542 -21.66 27.81 -5.51
CA ALA A 542 -22.07 29.11 -6.06
C ALA A 542 -21.22 29.54 -7.27
N THR A 543 -20.03 28.96 -7.43
CA THR A 543 -19.05 29.37 -8.44
C THR A 543 -18.92 28.34 -9.57
N ALA A 544 -18.42 28.78 -10.73
CA ALA A 544 -18.10 27.89 -11.85
C ALA A 544 -17.07 26.81 -11.45
N MET A 545 -16.09 27.17 -10.61
CA MET A 545 -15.08 26.24 -10.10
C MET A 545 -15.67 25.24 -9.11
N GLY A 546 -16.61 25.65 -8.25
CA GLY A 546 -17.34 24.73 -7.36
C GLY A 546 -18.27 23.79 -8.12
N LEU A 547 -18.94 24.27 -9.18
CA LEU A 547 -19.72 23.41 -10.09
C LEU A 547 -18.82 22.39 -10.80
N HIS A 548 -17.61 22.80 -11.18
CA HIS A 548 -16.61 21.89 -11.72
C HIS A 548 -16.20 20.84 -10.68
N ALA A 549 -15.89 21.24 -9.45
CA ALA A 549 -15.55 20.34 -8.35
C ALA A 549 -16.67 19.31 -8.06
N MET A 550 -17.93 19.76 -8.02
CA MET A 550 -19.09 18.88 -7.82
C MET A 550 -19.20 17.83 -8.92
N ARG A 551 -19.06 18.23 -10.19
CA ARG A 551 -19.04 17.29 -11.33
C ARG A 551 -17.87 16.32 -11.24
N SER A 552 -16.70 16.78 -10.80
CA SER A 552 -15.50 15.94 -10.63
C SER A 552 -15.67 14.94 -9.49
N GLU A 553 -16.31 15.29 -8.37
CA GLU A 553 -16.66 14.33 -7.30
C GLU A 553 -17.61 13.25 -7.82
N MET A 554 -18.66 13.63 -8.54
CA MET A 554 -19.62 12.67 -9.12
C MET A 554 -18.91 11.64 -10.01
N ARG A 555 -18.00 12.08 -10.88
CA ARG A 555 -17.20 11.18 -11.72
C ARG A 555 -16.29 10.28 -10.92
N ARG A 556 -15.65 10.83 -9.88
CA ARG A 556 -14.76 10.04 -9.00
C ARG A 556 -15.54 8.93 -8.31
N PHE A 557 -16.70 9.27 -7.74
CA PHE A 557 -17.59 8.33 -7.06
C PHE A 557 -18.08 7.24 -8.01
N PHE A 558 -18.53 7.61 -9.21
CA PHE A 558 -18.95 6.65 -10.24
C PHE A 558 -17.80 5.69 -10.61
N THR A 559 -16.61 6.22 -10.87
CA THR A 559 -15.44 5.42 -11.22
C THR A 559 -15.04 4.49 -10.05
N GLU A 560 -15.18 4.94 -8.80
CA GLU A 560 -14.96 4.14 -7.60
C GLU A 560 -16.00 3.02 -7.44
N GLN A 561 -17.29 3.28 -7.65
CA GLN A 561 -18.33 2.25 -7.61
C GLN A 561 -18.10 1.17 -8.68
N LEU A 562 -17.81 1.59 -9.92
CA LEU A 562 -17.40 0.70 -10.99
C LEU A 562 -16.13 -0.12 -10.67
N ARG A 563 -15.33 0.27 -9.68
CA ARG A 563 -14.11 -0.44 -9.26
C ARG A 563 -14.32 -1.35 -8.07
N ALA A 564 -15.06 -0.90 -7.06
CA ALA A 564 -15.34 -1.67 -5.84
C ALA A 564 -16.07 -2.98 -6.20
N GLN A 565 -16.92 -2.94 -7.21
CA GLN A 565 -17.57 -4.11 -7.79
C GLN A 565 -16.62 -5.06 -8.57
N ARG A 566 -15.37 -4.64 -8.87
CA ARG A 566 -14.45 -5.29 -9.83
C ARG A 566 -13.08 -5.70 -9.27
N GLU A 567 -12.83 -5.63 -7.96
CA GLU A 567 -11.54 -6.01 -7.33
C GLU A 567 -11.15 -7.51 -7.50
N ARG A 568 -11.97 -8.32 -8.19
CA ARG A 568 -11.69 -9.74 -8.49
C ARG A 568 -11.27 -10.02 -9.94
N MET A 569 -11.17 -9.02 -10.83
CA MET A 569 -10.97 -9.24 -12.28
C MET A 569 -9.74 -8.55 -12.86
N GLU A 570 -9.05 -9.19 -13.81
CA GLU A 570 -7.90 -8.63 -14.52
C GLU A 570 -8.29 -7.38 -15.35
N LYS A 571 -7.63 -6.25 -15.09
CA LYS A 571 -7.91 -4.96 -15.73
C LYS A 571 -7.24 -4.86 -17.10
N THR A 572 -7.85 -5.45 -18.13
CA THR A 572 -7.24 -5.56 -19.47
C THR A 572 -7.66 -4.47 -20.48
N CYS A 573 -8.78 -3.74 -20.25
CA CYS A 573 -9.29 -2.66 -21.12
C CYS A 573 -9.89 -1.46 -20.36
N PRO A 574 -10.09 -0.30 -21.03
CA PRO A 574 -10.84 0.86 -20.52
C PRO A 574 -12.22 0.48 -20.00
N SER A 575 -12.67 1.20 -18.97
CA SER A 575 -13.88 0.87 -18.21
C SER A 575 -14.98 1.93 -18.28
N VAL A 576 -14.64 3.13 -18.74
CA VAL A 576 -15.58 4.20 -19.08
C VAL A 576 -15.67 4.31 -20.60
N PHE A 577 -16.84 3.95 -21.15
CA PHE A 577 -17.11 3.96 -22.59
C PHE A 577 -18.59 4.22 -22.87
N THR A 578 -18.89 4.59 -24.11
CA THR A 578 -20.25 4.57 -24.66
C THR A 578 -20.27 3.66 -25.88
N LEU A 579 -21.30 2.83 -26.01
CA LEU A 579 -21.56 2.02 -27.19
C LEU A 579 -22.96 2.36 -27.69
N VAL A 580 -23.03 3.07 -28.81
CA VAL A 580 -24.28 3.61 -29.35
C VAL A 580 -24.36 3.39 -30.86
N PRO A 581 -25.56 3.38 -31.45
CA PRO A 581 -25.73 3.52 -32.89
C PRO A 581 -25.22 4.87 -33.40
N SER A 582 -24.68 4.91 -34.62
CA SER A 582 -24.11 6.13 -35.20
C SER A 582 -25.17 7.13 -35.74
N GLN A 583 -26.44 6.73 -35.84
CA GLN A 583 -27.57 7.60 -36.22
C GLN A 583 -28.58 7.80 -35.08
N GLU A 584 -29.38 8.88 -35.15
CA GLU A 584 -30.18 9.50 -34.08
C GLU A 584 -30.80 8.57 -33.00
N PHE A 585 -30.61 8.98 -31.74
CA PHE A 585 -31.09 8.31 -30.54
C PHE A 585 -32.62 8.42 -30.40
N LYS A 586 -33.37 7.34 -30.66
CA LYS A 586 -34.74 7.17 -30.15
C LYS A 586 -34.72 6.23 -28.96
N GLN A 587 -35.27 6.70 -27.84
CA GLN A 587 -35.42 5.95 -26.60
C GLN A 587 -36.26 4.69 -26.87
N LEU A 588 -35.62 3.53 -26.87
CA LEU A 588 -36.27 2.23 -26.88
C LEU A 588 -35.57 1.36 -25.85
N ASP A 589 -36.34 0.83 -24.91
CA ASP A 589 -35.84 -0.04 -23.84
C ASP A 589 -35.32 -1.40 -24.36
N THR A 590 -35.41 -1.69 -25.66
CA THR A 590 -34.91 -2.93 -26.28
C THR A 590 -34.49 -2.72 -27.74
N TRP A 591 -33.36 -2.03 -27.95
CA TRP A 591 -32.82 -1.73 -29.29
C TRP A 591 -32.48 -2.98 -30.16
N ILE A 592 -32.21 -4.12 -29.53
CA ILE A 592 -31.77 -5.34 -30.23
C ILE A 592 -32.84 -6.05 -31.05
N GLU A 593 -34.12 -5.79 -30.80
CA GLU A 593 -35.19 -6.44 -31.56
C GLU A 593 -35.40 -5.80 -32.94
N VAL A 594 -34.82 -4.62 -33.19
CA VAL A 594 -35.00 -3.85 -34.44
C VAL A 594 -33.68 -3.67 -35.23
N ALA A 595 -32.51 -3.82 -34.59
CA ALA A 595 -31.22 -3.65 -35.24
C ALA A 595 -30.99 -4.66 -36.38
N THR A 596 -30.71 -4.14 -37.57
CA THR A 596 -30.30 -4.97 -38.72
C THR A 596 -28.79 -5.16 -38.70
N GLN A 597 -28.26 -6.17 -39.41
CA GLN A 597 -26.81 -6.35 -39.61
C GLN A 597 -26.11 -5.15 -40.28
N GLU A 598 -26.87 -4.16 -40.74
CA GLU A 598 -26.37 -3.04 -41.55
C GLU A 598 -26.11 -1.76 -40.74
N ASP A 599 -26.52 -1.69 -39.47
CA ASP A 599 -26.40 -0.49 -38.65
C ASP A 599 -24.95 -0.25 -38.19
N GLU A 600 -24.45 0.97 -38.39
CA GLU A 600 -23.13 1.39 -37.93
C GLU A 600 -23.17 1.74 -36.44
N LEU A 601 -22.28 1.12 -35.66
CA LEU A 601 -22.10 1.35 -34.24
C LEU A 601 -20.90 2.28 -34.00
N GLU A 602 -21.03 3.10 -32.97
CA GLU A 602 -20.02 3.99 -32.44
C GLU A 602 -19.66 3.56 -31.01
N LEU A 603 -18.40 3.12 -30.83
CA LEU A 603 -17.80 2.87 -29.52
C LEU A 603 -16.85 4.02 -29.20
N ALA A 604 -17.14 4.80 -28.17
CA ALA A 604 -16.24 5.84 -27.67
C ALA A 604 -15.62 5.41 -26.34
N LEU A 605 -14.30 5.41 -26.26
CA LEU A 605 -13.55 5.20 -25.02
C LEU A 605 -13.20 6.57 -24.41
N TYR A 606 -13.27 6.70 -23.09
CA TYR A 606 -13.00 7.96 -22.41
C TYR A 606 -11.78 7.87 -21.51
N CYS A 607 -11.01 8.97 -21.47
CA CYS A 607 -10.01 9.18 -20.44
C CYS A 607 -10.71 9.18 -19.07
N GLU A 608 -10.21 8.39 -18.13
CA GLU A 608 -10.87 8.18 -16.83
C GLU A 608 -10.43 9.22 -15.78
N HIS A 609 -9.74 10.29 -16.18
CA HIS A 609 -9.16 11.26 -15.25
C HIS A 609 -10.23 11.96 -14.40
N ASP A 610 -9.93 12.21 -13.11
CA ASP A 610 -10.89 12.79 -12.17
C ASP A 610 -11.33 14.22 -12.57
N SER A 611 -10.48 14.99 -13.27
CA SER A 611 -10.84 16.34 -13.76
C SER A 611 -11.82 16.31 -14.95
N GLY A 612 -11.92 15.20 -15.68
CA GLY A 612 -12.63 15.18 -16.96
C GLY A 612 -12.61 13.85 -17.70
N TRP A 613 -13.80 13.29 -17.95
CA TRP A 613 -13.95 12.28 -18.99
C TRP A 613 -14.01 12.95 -20.35
N HIS A 614 -13.09 12.58 -21.22
CA HIS A 614 -13.06 13.07 -22.58
C HIS A 614 -12.49 12.01 -23.52
N PRO A 615 -12.93 11.98 -24.79
CA PRO A 615 -12.30 11.15 -25.79
C PRO A 615 -10.91 11.68 -26.15
N THR A 616 -10.08 10.82 -26.73
CA THR A 616 -8.87 11.21 -27.45
C THR A 616 -9.19 11.30 -28.95
N GLU A 617 -8.24 11.78 -29.75
CA GLU A 617 -8.37 11.78 -31.22
C GLU A 617 -8.61 10.38 -31.82
N HIS A 618 -8.18 9.32 -31.13
CA HIS A 618 -8.30 7.94 -31.59
C HIS A 618 -9.30 7.11 -30.79
N SER A 619 -10.00 7.69 -29.81
CA SER A 619 -10.85 6.90 -28.91
C SER A 619 -12.27 6.66 -29.43
N LEU A 620 -12.57 7.17 -30.63
CA LEU A 620 -13.82 6.92 -31.34
C LEU A 620 -13.65 5.81 -32.37
N TYR A 621 -14.44 4.76 -32.26
CA TYR A 621 -14.48 3.64 -33.19
C TYR A 621 -15.84 3.61 -33.87
N ARG A 622 -15.86 3.67 -35.20
CA ARG A 622 -17.06 3.42 -36.01
C ARG A 622 -16.90 2.12 -36.75
N PHE A 623 -17.87 1.23 -36.60
CA PHE A 623 -17.80 -0.10 -37.19
C PHE A 623 -19.19 -0.67 -37.46
N ARG A 624 -19.27 -1.57 -38.42
CA ARG A 624 -20.45 -2.41 -38.66
C ARG A 624 -20.12 -3.83 -38.17
N PRO A 625 -20.83 -4.35 -37.16
CA PRO A 625 -20.55 -5.68 -36.65
C PRO A 625 -20.87 -6.73 -37.72
N ASP A 626 -19.94 -7.64 -37.99
CA ASP A 626 -20.24 -8.83 -38.78
C ASP A 626 -21.19 -9.77 -38.01
N ARG A 627 -21.66 -10.85 -38.66
CA ARG A 627 -22.61 -11.79 -38.04
C ARG A 627 -22.10 -12.40 -36.73
N ALA A 628 -20.81 -12.71 -36.63
CA ALA A 628 -20.24 -13.34 -35.43
C ALA A 628 -20.09 -12.35 -34.27
N TRP A 629 -19.68 -11.11 -34.57
CA TRP A 629 -19.64 -10.02 -33.60
C TRP A 629 -21.02 -9.59 -33.16
N PHE A 630 -21.99 -9.53 -34.07
CA PHE A 630 -23.38 -9.23 -33.77
C PHE A 630 -23.97 -10.24 -32.80
N ASP A 631 -23.81 -11.55 -33.07
CA ASP A 631 -24.31 -12.62 -32.18
C ASP A 631 -23.65 -12.59 -30.80
N SER A 632 -22.38 -12.17 -30.73
CA SER A 632 -21.64 -12.06 -29.47
C SER A 632 -22.05 -10.82 -28.66
N LEU A 633 -22.15 -9.65 -29.31
CA LEU A 633 -22.61 -8.41 -28.68
C LEU A 633 -24.06 -8.51 -28.23
N LYS A 634 -24.91 -9.21 -29.00
CA LYS A 634 -26.32 -9.43 -28.66
C LYS A 634 -26.51 -10.07 -27.29
N LYS A 635 -25.65 -11.02 -26.90
CA LYS A 635 -25.73 -11.72 -25.62
C LYS A 635 -25.47 -10.82 -24.41
N SER A 636 -24.66 -9.78 -24.59
CA SER A 636 -24.17 -8.92 -23.50
C SER A 636 -24.58 -7.45 -23.65
N TRP A 637 -25.49 -7.15 -24.56
CA TRP A 637 -25.83 -5.77 -24.94
C TRP A 637 -26.45 -4.96 -23.81
N ASN A 638 -27.40 -5.54 -23.07
CA ASN A 638 -28.04 -4.84 -21.96
C ASN A 638 -27.00 -4.40 -20.93
N ALA A 639 -26.05 -5.29 -20.61
CA ALA A 639 -24.93 -4.98 -19.72
C ALA A 639 -24.00 -3.89 -20.29
N LEU A 640 -23.66 -3.94 -21.59
CA LEU A 640 -22.81 -2.93 -22.25
C LEU A 640 -23.49 -1.54 -22.33
N VAL A 641 -24.79 -1.50 -22.63
CA VAL A 641 -25.55 -0.26 -22.78
C VAL A 641 -25.95 0.34 -21.43
N ALA A 642 -26.06 -0.47 -20.36
CA ALA A 642 -26.26 0.04 -19.00
C ALA A 642 -25.18 1.08 -18.61
N ILE A 643 -23.90 0.81 -18.91
CA ILE A 643 -22.82 1.79 -18.70
C ILE A 643 -23.02 3.05 -19.54
N THR A 644 -23.52 2.91 -20.78
CA THR A 644 -23.77 4.04 -21.67
C THR A 644 -24.90 4.95 -21.14
N LYS A 645 -25.94 4.36 -20.52
CA LYS A 645 -27.04 5.12 -19.89
C LYS A 645 -26.54 5.99 -18.72
N GLU A 646 -25.57 5.49 -17.96
CA GLU A 646 -24.95 6.20 -16.83
C GLU A 646 -23.92 7.26 -17.28
N VAL A 647 -23.04 6.91 -18.22
CA VAL A 647 -21.95 7.77 -18.69
C VAL A 647 -22.45 8.84 -19.67
N GLY A 648 -23.48 8.53 -20.45
CA GLY A 648 -24.00 9.38 -21.54
C GLY A 648 -24.42 10.79 -21.11
N PRO A 649 -25.27 10.96 -20.09
CA PRO A 649 -25.67 12.28 -19.57
C PRO A 649 -24.48 13.11 -19.09
N LEU A 650 -23.50 12.47 -18.41
CA LEU A 650 -22.30 13.10 -17.88
C LEU A 650 -21.31 13.52 -18.99
N ALA A 651 -21.22 12.73 -20.07
CA ALA A 651 -20.42 13.05 -21.26
C ALA A 651 -21.04 14.18 -22.11
N LYS A 652 -22.38 14.26 -22.18
CA LYS A 652 -23.12 15.25 -22.98
C LYS A 652 -23.08 16.67 -22.41
N ALA A 653 -23.01 16.82 -21.08
CA ALA A 653 -22.92 18.12 -20.39
C ALA A 653 -21.64 18.94 -20.71
N ILE A 654 -20.73 18.41 -21.54
CA ILE A 654 -19.38 18.94 -21.81
C ILE A 654 -19.16 19.31 -23.30
N GLY A 655 -20.14 19.07 -24.18
CA GLY A 655 -20.13 19.69 -25.52
C GLY A 655 -19.12 19.13 -26.53
N LYS A 656 -18.88 17.81 -26.58
CA LYS A 656 -18.11 17.15 -27.66
C LYS A 656 -18.61 15.75 -28.08
N ALA A 657 -19.84 15.38 -27.77
CA ALA A 657 -20.47 14.26 -28.48
C ALA A 657 -20.98 14.77 -29.83
N SER A 658 -20.59 14.10 -30.91
CA SER A 658 -20.99 14.37 -32.29
C SER A 658 -22.50 14.60 -32.42
N GLY A 659 -22.85 15.59 -33.25
CA GLY A 659 -24.19 16.13 -33.53
C GLY A 659 -25.40 15.22 -33.27
N GLY A 660 -26.30 15.73 -32.42
CA GLY A 660 -27.63 15.18 -32.17
C GLY A 660 -28.34 15.93 -31.05
N VAL A 661 -29.17 16.91 -31.41
CA VAL A 661 -30.05 17.65 -30.47
C VAL A 661 -31.03 16.66 -29.85
N TRP A 662 -31.16 16.65 -28.52
CA TRP A 662 -32.43 16.51 -27.80
C TRP A 662 -32.22 17.09 -26.39
N LEU A 663 -32.75 18.32 -26.23
CA LEU A 663 -33.17 18.92 -24.96
C LEU A 663 -34.44 18.19 -24.53
N GLU A 664 -34.48 17.67 -23.31
CA GLU A 664 -35.67 17.67 -22.42
C GLU A 664 -35.41 16.97 -21.06
N ALA A 665 -34.32 16.22 -20.89
CA ALA A 665 -33.96 15.61 -19.61
C ALA A 665 -33.13 16.52 -18.66
N ALA A 666 -33.20 17.84 -18.83
CA ALA A 666 -32.56 18.81 -17.93
C ALA A 666 -33.60 19.77 -17.30
N GLY A 667 -34.80 19.26 -17.02
CA GLY A 667 -35.79 19.92 -16.17
C GLY A 667 -35.41 20.02 -14.70
N LEU A 668 -34.17 19.67 -14.32
CA LEU A 668 -33.63 19.98 -13.00
C LEU A 668 -33.05 21.39 -13.04
N GLY A 669 -33.93 22.36 -12.84
CA GLY A 669 -33.52 23.68 -12.39
C GLY A 669 -32.59 23.54 -11.18
N ILE A 670 -31.49 24.27 -11.21
CA ILE A 670 -30.50 24.35 -10.12
C ILE A 670 -31.19 24.67 -8.77
N GLU A 671 -32.36 25.31 -8.81
CA GLU A 671 -33.20 25.67 -7.66
C GLU A 671 -33.94 24.48 -6.99
N LYS A 672 -33.88 23.25 -7.53
CA LYS A 672 -34.57 22.07 -6.97
C LYS A 672 -33.64 20.94 -6.50
N LEU A 673 -32.32 21.14 -6.47
CA LEU A 673 -31.39 20.17 -5.92
C LEU A 673 -31.39 20.26 -4.38
N PRO A 674 -31.76 19.20 -3.64
CA PRO A 674 -31.70 19.21 -2.18
C PRO A 674 -30.26 19.16 -1.66
N GLU A 675 -30.06 19.66 -0.43
CA GLU A 675 -28.78 19.92 0.22
C GLU A 675 -27.94 18.67 0.59
N SER A 676 -28.40 17.45 0.24
CA SER A 676 -27.83 16.19 0.73
C SER A 676 -27.36 15.25 -0.39
N PRO A 677 -26.10 14.75 -0.37
CA PRO A 677 -25.63 13.77 -1.35
C PRO A 677 -26.26 12.38 -1.27
N SER A 678 -26.90 12.02 -0.15
CA SER A 678 -27.73 10.81 -0.11
C SER A 678 -29.01 10.95 -0.94
N LEU A 679 -29.53 12.18 -1.06
CA LEU A 679 -30.57 12.50 -2.04
C LEU A 679 -29.99 12.76 -3.43
N VAL A 680 -28.74 13.16 -3.61
CA VAL A 680 -28.14 13.19 -4.96
C VAL A 680 -27.98 11.78 -5.50
N ALA A 681 -27.52 10.82 -4.71
CA ALA A 681 -27.50 9.41 -5.12
C ALA A 681 -28.92 8.85 -5.37
N GLY A 682 -29.90 9.19 -4.53
CA GLY A 682 -31.30 8.76 -4.67
C GLY A 682 -32.08 9.46 -5.79
N ILE A 683 -31.89 10.76 -6.00
CA ILE A 683 -32.51 11.55 -7.08
C ILE A 683 -31.81 11.30 -8.40
N PHE A 684 -30.51 11.03 -8.43
CA PHE A 684 -29.87 10.57 -9.69
C PHE A 684 -30.25 9.13 -10.01
N SER A 685 -30.42 8.27 -9.00
CA SER A 685 -31.09 6.97 -9.13
C SER A 685 -32.51 7.13 -9.72
N GLU A 686 -33.31 8.10 -9.25
CA GLU A 686 -34.64 8.39 -9.84
C GLU A 686 -34.58 9.12 -11.20
N ALA A 687 -33.64 10.05 -11.42
CA ALA A 687 -33.53 10.87 -12.64
C ALA A 687 -32.82 10.17 -13.81
N LEU A 688 -32.01 9.15 -13.52
CA LEU A 688 -31.44 8.22 -14.50
C LEU A 688 -32.34 6.99 -14.72
N GLY A 689 -33.47 6.88 -14.01
CA GLY A 689 -34.34 5.69 -14.03
C GLY A 689 -33.73 4.46 -13.36
N ALA A 690 -32.60 4.62 -12.68
CA ALA A 690 -31.85 3.59 -11.98
C ALA A 690 -32.37 3.42 -10.55
N ASN A 691 -33.56 2.82 -10.37
CA ASN A 691 -33.91 2.17 -9.09
C ASN A 691 -33.04 0.92 -8.82
N GLU A 692 -32.05 0.65 -9.68
CA GLU A 692 -31.18 -0.51 -9.63
C GLU A 692 -29.73 -0.01 -9.57
N GLU A 693 -28.93 -0.62 -8.67
CA GLU A 693 -27.47 -0.46 -8.68
C GLU A 693 -26.95 -0.70 -10.11
N PRO A 694 -25.93 0.04 -10.60
CA PRO A 694 -25.42 -0.18 -11.95
C PRO A 694 -25.08 -1.68 -12.13
N GLU A 695 -25.79 -2.33 -13.05
CA GLU A 695 -25.68 -3.77 -13.25
C GLU A 695 -24.23 -4.13 -13.57
N LEU A 696 -23.70 -5.08 -12.80
CA LEU A 696 -22.36 -5.63 -13.00
C LEU A 696 -22.24 -6.18 -14.42
N ILE A 697 -21.40 -5.57 -15.24
CA ILE A 697 -20.89 -6.24 -16.43
C ILE A 697 -20.03 -7.41 -15.95
N ASP A 698 -20.49 -8.63 -16.24
CA ASP A 698 -19.80 -9.87 -15.87
C ASP A 698 -18.41 -10.03 -16.55
N ILE A 699 -17.67 -11.05 -16.11
CA ILE A 699 -16.33 -11.37 -16.62
C ILE A 699 -16.34 -11.60 -18.13
N GLU A 700 -17.35 -12.32 -18.62
CA GLU A 700 -17.46 -12.72 -20.02
C GLU A 700 -17.68 -11.51 -20.93
N THR A 701 -18.57 -10.60 -20.52
CA THR A 701 -18.87 -9.36 -21.22
C THR A 701 -17.67 -8.40 -21.23
N ARG A 702 -16.84 -8.43 -20.19
CA ARG A 702 -15.61 -7.63 -20.19
C ARG A 702 -14.55 -8.21 -21.13
N TYR A 703 -14.40 -9.53 -21.19
CA TYR A 703 -13.56 -10.17 -22.21
C TYR A 703 -14.08 -9.88 -23.62
N LEU A 704 -15.41 -9.85 -23.79
CA LEU A 704 -16.04 -9.47 -25.04
C LEU A 704 -15.70 -8.03 -25.44
N LEU A 705 -15.82 -7.07 -24.52
CA LEU A 705 -15.43 -5.67 -24.75
C LEU A 705 -13.94 -5.56 -25.09
N LYS A 706 -13.06 -6.27 -24.36
CA LYS A 706 -11.63 -6.28 -24.65
C LYS A 706 -11.35 -6.83 -26.05
N GLY A 707 -11.98 -7.95 -26.37
CA GLY A 707 -11.87 -8.58 -27.69
C GLY A 707 -12.36 -7.66 -28.81
N LEU A 708 -13.45 -6.92 -28.57
CA LEU A 708 -13.98 -5.96 -29.53
C LEU A 708 -12.97 -4.84 -29.77
N ILE A 709 -12.41 -4.26 -28.70
CA ILE A 709 -11.39 -3.21 -28.81
C ILE A 709 -10.15 -3.73 -29.55
N ASP A 710 -9.66 -4.93 -29.22
CA ASP A 710 -8.50 -5.53 -29.90
C ASP A 710 -8.78 -5.81 -31.38
N PHE A 711 -9.99 -6.26 -31.71
CA PHE A 711 -10.41 -6.46 -33.10
C PHE A 711 -10.45 -5.13 -33.85
N LEU A 712 -11.08 -4.09 -33.28
CA LEU A 712 -11.17 -2.78 -33.90
C LEU A 712 -9.79 -2.11 -34.05
N ASP A 713 -8.91 -2.26 -33.07
CA ASP A 713 -7.52 -1.82 -33.16
C ASP A 713 -6.76 -2.57 -34.28
N SER A 714 -7.07 -3.85 -34.54
CA SER A 714 -6.42 -4.61 -35.61
C SER A 714 -6.82 -4.17 -37.02
N GLN A 715 -7.97 -3.49 -37.17
CA GLN A 715 -8.44 -2.94 -38.45
C GLN A 715 -7.87 -1.54 -38.74
N ARG A 716 -7.21 -0.91 -37.77
CA ARG A 716 -6.61 0.42 -37.90
C ARG A 716 -5.22 0.36 -38.53
N VAL A 717 -4.76 1.49 -39.06
CA VAL A 717 -3.41 1.62 -39.60
C VAL A 717 -2.39 1.39 -38.45
N PRO A 718 -1.27 0.67 -38.67
CA PRO A 718 -0.31 0.33 -37.60
C PRO A 718 0.28 1.53 -36.83
N THR A 719 0.16 2.74 -37.35
CA THR A 719 0.60 3.99 -36.73
C THR A 719 -0.37 4.53 -35.67
N GLU A 720 -1.62 4.06 -35.65
CA GLU A 720 -2.62 4.49 -34.66
C GLU A 720 -2.43 3.76 -33.32
N PRO A 721 -2.62 4.45 -32.19
CA PRO A 721 -2.41 3.85 -30.87
C PRO A 721 -3.56 2.92 -30.47
N LYS A 722 -3.20 1.80 -29.83
CA LYS A 722 -4.17 0.84 -29.26
C LYS A 722 -5.01 1.45 -28.13
N ASN A 723 -6.17 0.85 -27.86
CA ASN A 723 -7.17 1.27 -26.87
C ASN A 723 -7.52 2.76 -27.00
N GLY A 724 -7.55 3.27 -28.21
CA GLY A 724 -7.87 4.67 -28.51
C GLY A 724 -6.86 5.64 -27.91
N GLY A 725 -5.58 5.27 -27.82
CA GLY A 725 -4.56 6.12 -27.20
C GLY A 725 -4.68 6.30 -25.69
N LEU A 726 -5.53 5.51 -25.03
CA LEU A 726 -5.60 5.46 -23.58
C LEU A 726 -4.59 4.47 -23.03
N HIS A 727 -3.96 4.84 -21.92
CA HIS A 727 -2.94 4.05 -21.27
C HIS A 727 -3.36 3.71 -19.85
N PRO A 728 -3.27 2.43 -19.43
CA PRO A 728 -3.51 2.07 -18.04
C PRO A 728 -2.39 2.65 -17.18
N TYR A 729 -2.76 3.36 -16.12
CA TYR A 729 -1.85 3.97 -15.18
C TYR A 729 -2.35 3.77 -13.76
N LEU A 730 -1.49 3.22 -12.90
CA LEU A 730 -1.78 3.07 -11.48
C LEU A 730 -1.42 4.37 -10.80
N ILE A 731 -2.41 5.20 -10.48
CA ILE A 731 -2.17 6.42 -9.72
C ILE A 731 -1.83 6.08 -8.27
N GLU A 732 -1.20 7.03 -7.58
CA GLU A 732 -0.57 6.80 -6.27
C GLU A 732 -1.54 6.39 -5.16
N ASP A 733 -2.82 6.72 -5.30
CA ASP A 733 -3.90 6.26 -4.44
C ASP A 733 -4.39 4.83 -4.77
N GLY A 734 -3.57 4.05 -5.48
CA GLY A 734 -3.83 2.65 -5.81
C GLY A 734 -4.92 2.44 -6.86
N ARG A 735 -5.54 3.50 -7.39
CA ARG A 735 -6.55 3.39 -8.45
C ARG A 735 -5.84 3.17 -9.80
N LEU A 736 -6.30 2.18 -10.59
CA LEU A 736 -5.87 2.03 -12.00
C LEU A 736 -6.84 2.80 -12.89
N LEU A 737 -6.32 3.78 -13.62
CA LEU A 737 -7.05 4.65 -14.55
C LEU A 737 -6.58 4.43 -15.98
N TRP A 738 -7.49 4.51 -16.96
CA TRP A 738 -7.13 4.61 -18.37
C TRP A 738 -7.02 6.08 -18.78
N LEU A 739 -5.81 6.56 -18.97
CA LEU A 739 -5.51 7.99 -19.16
C LEU A 739 -5.06 8.29 -20.59
N CYS A 740 -5.48 9.45 -21.11
CA CYS A 740 -4.96 10.00 -22.36
C CYS A 740 -3.47 10.40 -22.19
N PRO A 741 -2.72 10.63 -23.27
CA PRO A 741 -1.30 10.98 -23.20
C PRO A 741 -1.02 12.26 -22.39
N ASP A 742 -1.93 13.23 -22.41
CA ASP A 742 -1.79 14.49 -21.65
C ASP A 742 -1.93 14.27 -20.15
N HIS A 743 -3.01 13.64 -19.70
CA HIS A 743 -3.19 13.31 -18.29
C HIS A 743 -2.12 12.32 -17.82
N LEU A 744 -1.74 11.34 -18.64
CA LEU A 744 -0.63 10.44 -18.34
C LEU A 744 0.69 11.21 -18.13
N ARG A 745 0.96 12.25 -18.95
CA ARG A 745 2.11 13.13 -18.76
C ARG A 745 2.02 13.92 -17.46
N GLN A 746 0.85 14.40 -17.05
CA GLN A 746 0.68 15.08 -15.77
C GLN A 746 1.05 14.18 -14.57
N TYR A 747 0.75 12.88 -14.65
CA TYR A 747 1.20 11.91 -13.65
C TYR A 747 2.67 11.49 -13.80
N ARG A 748 3.25 11.52 -15.02
CA ARG A 748 4.63 11.07 -15.29
C ARG A 748 5.71 12.14 -15.14
N ILE A 749 5.41 13.40 -15.49
CA ILE A 749 6.35 14.53 -15.44
C ILE A 749 6.50 15.04 -13.99
N ARG A 750 5.58 14.66 -13.11
CA ARG A 750 5.66 14.88 -11.67
C ARG A 750 6.17 13.64 -10.91
N GLY A 751 6.66 12.60 -11.61
CA GLY A 751 7.24 11.37 -11.04
C GLY A 751 8.74 11.31 -11.13
#